data_AF-A0A976Q7I2-F1
#
_entry.id   AF-A0A976Q7I2-F1
#
_cell.length_a   1.000
_cell.length_b   1.000
_cell.length_c   1.000
_cell.angle_alpha   90.00
_cell.angle_beta   90.00
_cell.angle_gamma   90.00
#
_symmetry.space_group_name_H-M   'P 1'
#
loop_
_entity.id
_entity.type
_entity.pdbx_description
1 polymer ?
#
loop_
_entity_poly.entity_id
_entity_poly.type
_entity_poly.pdbx_seq_one_letter_code
_entity_poly.pdbx_strand_id
1 'polypeptide(L)'
;MASSRLSHLLLLVCAQLVTLASGHANAQDLPPTEPGDLSNPLAPAQDCADCHVFLNPPQHIAEPDYAPWMWQGSMMANAARDPVFWAGVAIAHQDAPGETQLCIRCHSPQAFLAGRGDAIAIDELEPGDFEGIGCDLCHRMVESNAPLGNASYAIDDEGVDGKVARRGPWAYTDDVELPHAWSDDLSFLGSSELCGTCHDVTTTRERVDEEGEGMGMPFNEQRTYREWLNSAYAQEGDSFRSCLDCHMPAVADVAGCKAHANDGLFHAEGGRRHDLTGANLGGLEVLRRAYGIDGTGEVDDYYYEFTMDRAHELLSTAAELDVTFPDAVDLREGVESLAVTVTNTTGHKLPSGYAEGRVMWLEVIVQTGEQVIYSSGRWDEAEQHIEDDAQVRRYEAIAVDFDTGTEFHLLRNNHWERDTRLPPRGLIEDVETDPVGDRYAIEDGAWSHVDQVEYRFDAAALPDPTPDDDDEALIRVRLLYLLNTPEYIAFLEANNETNAAGAHVAEAYADPTVNPPVLLAQAETTVPLLGWDAGDDDDPSSTGADGDDDDDDDDDTGDDDGDDDDNGDDDDDSGDDDDGGGDDDDDTTAPGATGNHGTANGCSCEAGGRPHELTWLVLMGVAAWRRRAKFSTSRPPAA
;
A
#
# COMPACT_ATOMS: atom_id res chain seq x y z
N MET A 1 -47.44 73.58 11.09
CA MET A 1 -48.31 74.34 12.02
C MET A 1 -49.45 73.42 12.46
N ALA A 2 -49.63 73.27 13.78
CA ALA A 2 -50.80 72.78 14.54
C ALA A 2 -51.47 71.44 14.13
N SER A 3 -51.35 70.35 14.92
CA SER A 3 -52.17 69.98 16.11
C SER A 3 -53.62 69.57 15.71
N SER A 4 -54.21 68.43 16.09
CA SER A 4 -54.27 67.79 17.41
C SER A 4 -54.78 66.32 17.34
N ARG A 5 -54.15 65.38 18.08
CA ARG A 5 -54.63 64.66 19.31
C ARG A 5 -55.72 63.57 19.15
N LEU A 6 -55.40 62.35 19.60
CA LEU A 6 -56.04 61.52 20.66
C LEU A 6 -55.32 60.14 20.68
N SER A 7 -54.48 59.80 21.66
CA SER A 7 -54.75 59.27 23.03
C SER A 7 -54.99 57.75 23.11
N HIS A 8 -54.02 57.05 23.76
CA HIS A 8 -54.12 55.79 24.53
C HIS A 8 -54.39 54.47 23.77
N LEU A 9 -53.87 53.28 24.10
CA LEU A 9 -52.87 52.73 25.03
C LEU A 9 -52.76 51.24 24.63
N LEU A 10 -51.57 50.65 24.76
CA LEU A 10 -51.24 49.21 24.89
C LEU A 10 -52.28 48.15 24.49
N LEU A 11 -51.92 47.30 23.53
CA LEU A 11 -51.98 45.83 23.68
C LEU A 11 -51.05 45.17 22.66
N LEU A 12 -49.94 44.62 23.18
CA LEU A 12 -49.11 43.64 22.50
C LEU A 12 -49.95 42.41 22.17
N VAL A 13 -49.97 42.02 20.90
CA VAL A 13 -50.22 40.63 20.48
C VAL A 13 -49.20 40.33 19.37
N CYS A 14 -48.01 39.88 19.77
CA CYS A 14 -47.17 39.09 18.88
C CYS A 14 -47.83 37.72 18.75
N ALA A 15 -48.40 37.42 17.59
CA ALA A 15 -48.76 36.06 17.25
C ALA A 15 -47.47 35.27 16.99
N GLN A 16 -47.01 34.53 18.00
CA GLN A 16 -46.05 33.45 17.81
C GLN A 16 -46.79 32.29 17.13
N LEU A 17 -46.50 32.08 15.85
CA LEU A 17 -46.72 30.78 15.22
C LEU A 17 -45.59 29.87 15.70
N VAL A 18 -45.89 29.08 16.73
CA VAL A 18 -45.08 27.93 17.13
C VAL A 18 -45.40 26.82 16.13
N THR A 19 -44.56 26.66 15.12
CA THR A 19 -44.44 25.38 14.43
C THR A 19 -43.60 24.47 15.33
N LEU A 20 -44.28 23.55 16.01
CA LEU A 20 -43.66 22.36 16.61
C LEU A 20 -43.15 21.50 15.44
N ALA A 21 -41.92 21.77 14.99
CA ALA A 21 -41.13 20.78 14.29
C ALA A 21 -40.57 19.84 15.37
N SER A 22 -40.92 18.56 15.28
CA SER A 22 -40.27 17.50 16.05
C SER A 22 -38.78 17.55 15.73
N GLY A 23 -37.96 17.96 16.71
CA GLY A 23 -36.52 18.05 16.56
C GLY A 23 -35.92 16.67 16.36
N HIS A 24 -35.46 16.40 15.14
CA HIS A 24 -34.24 15.64 14.93
C HIS A 24 -33.16 16.71 14.89
N ALA A 25 -32.31 16.78 15.92
CA ALA A 25 -31.06 17.52 15.78
C ALA A 25 -30.29 16.81 14.66
N ASN A 26 -29.99 17.51 13.56
CA ASN A 26 -29.06 16.99 12.57
C ASN A 26 -27.71 16.82 13.28
N ALA A 27 -27.07 15.66 13.12
CA ALA A 27 -25.71 15.38 13.58
C ALA A 27 -24.61 16.22 12.89
N GLN A 28 -24.96 17.35 12.26
CA GLN A 28 -24.11 18.09 11.31
C GLN A 28 -23.35 19.29 11.90
N ASP A 29 -23.11 19.37 13.22
CA ASP A 29 -22.49 20.56 13.83
C ASP A 29 -21.58 20.26 15.04
N LEU A 30 -21.10 19.03 15.23
CA LEU A 30 -20.23 18.72 16.37
C LEU A 30 -18.79 19.23 16.13
N PRO A 31 -18.18 19.97 17.08
CA PRO A 31 -16.76 20.24 17.02
C PRO A 31 -15.95 18.94 17.20
N PRO A 32 -14.66 18.94 16.79
CA PRO A 32 -13.77 17.83 17.12
C PRO A 32 -13.80 17.54 18.63
N THR A 33 -13.87 16.26 18.99
CA THR A 33 -13.94 15.84 20.39
C THR A 33 -12.60 16.07 21.08
N GLU A 34 -12.64 16.71 22.24
CA GLU A 34 -11.47 17.02 23.06
C GLU A 34 -11.44 16.21 24.36
N PRO A 35 -10.28 16.16 25.06
CA PRO A 35 -10.17 15.45 26.33
C PRO A 35 -11.17 15.96 27.37
N GLY A 36 -11.95 15.04 27.93
CA GLY A 36 -12.99 15.33 28.92
C GLY A 36 -14.37 15.70 28.37
N ASP A 37 -14.55 15.74 27.04
CA ASP A 37 -15.87 16.02 26.43
C ASP A 37 -16.83 14.82 26.53
N LEU A 38 -16.30 13.59 26.51
CA LEU A 38 -17.11 12.37 26.52
C LEU A 38 -17.62 12.04 27.93
N SER A 39 -18.94 11.89 28.04
CA SER A 39 -19.62 11.27 29.18
C SER A 39 -19.53 9.75 29.15
N ASN A 40 -19.46 9.16 27.94
CA ASN A 40 -19.24 7.72 27.74
C ASN A 40 -17.88 7.51 27.04
N PRO A 41 -16.83 7.10 27.77
CA PRO A 41 -15.51 6.89 27.18
C PRO A 41 -15.55 5.81 26.10
N LEU A 42 -14.55 5.80 25.23
CA LEU A 42 -14.38 4.73 24.25
C LEU A 42 -14.26 3.39 24.98
N ALA A 43 -15.03 2.39 24.53
CA ALA A 43 -14.95 1.04 25.07
C ALA A 43 -13.73 0.30 24.49
N PRO A 44 -13.04 -0.55 25.28
CA PRO A 44 -12.02 -1.46 24.76
C PRO A 44 -12.60 -2.38 23.69
N ALA A 45 -11.80 -2.75 22.69
CA ALA A 45 -12.22 -3.63 21.60
C ALA A 45 -12.75 -4.98 22.12
N GLN A 46 -12.22 -5.46 23.24
CA GLN A 46 -12.65 -6.70 23.88
C GLN A 46 -14.16 -6.74 24.22
N ASP A 47 -14.81 -5.59 24.43
CA ASP A 47 -16.26 -5.51 24.66
C ASP A 47 -17.07 -5.87 23.40
N CYS A 48 -16.46 -5.82 22.21
CA CYS A 48 -17.06 -6.17 20.93
C CYS A 48 -16.89 -7.67 20.59
N ALA A 49 -15.95 -8.36 21.25
CA ALA A 49 -15.48 -9.69 20.85
C ALA A 49 -16.57 -10.76 20.88
N ASP A 50 -17.50 -10.68 21.84
CA ASP A 50 -18.58 -11.68 22.01
C ASP A 50 -19.45 -11.84 20.75
N CYS A 51 -19.66 -10.76 20.00
CA CYS A 51 -20.45 -10.74 18.77
C CYS A 51 -19.58 -10.73 17.50
N HIS A 52 -18.43 -10.07 17.52
CA HIS A 52 -17.63 -9.78 16.33
C HIS A 52 -16.41 -10.69 16.14
N VAL A 53 -16.22 -11.69 17.00
CA VAL A 53 -15.26 -12.79 16.82
C VAL A 53 -15.98 -14.06 16.35
N PHE A 54 -15.86 -14.35 15.07
CA PHE A 54 -16.46 -15.54 14.48
C PHE A 54 -15.63 -16.09 13.33
N LEU A 55 -15.85 -17.36 13.03
CA LEU A 55 -15.31 -18.00 11.85
C LEU A 55 -16.26 -17.80 10.68
N ASN A 56 -15.72 -17.83 9.47
CA ASN A 56 -16.54 -17.86 8.27
C ASN A 56 -17.51 -19.07 8.32
N PRO A 57 -18.81 -18.85 8.05
CA PRO A 57 -19.80 -19.91 7.98
C PRO A 57 -19.54 -20.79 6.74
N PRO A 58 -20.13 -21.99 6.65
CA PRO A 58 -19.81 -22.96 5.60
C PRO A 58 -19.91 -22.44 4.15
N GLN A 59 -20.80 -21.49 3.89
CA GLN A 59 -20.97 -20.90 2.56
C GLN A 59 -19.81 -19.99 2.12
N HIS A 60 -19.04 -19.43 3.07
CA HIS A 60 -17.90 -18.54 2.83
C HIS A 60 -16.57 -19.17 3.29
N ILE A 61 -16.52 -20.48 3.49
CA ILE A 61 -15.34 -21.17 4.07
C ILE A 61 -14.08 -21.06 3.19
N ALA A 62 -14.25 -20.79 1.89
CA ALA A 62 -13.16 -20.60 0.95
C ALA A 62 -12.72 -19.13 0.82
N GLU A 63 -13.46 -18.20 1.41
CA GLU A 63 -13.09 -16.80 1.44
C GLU A 63 -12.13 -16.52 2.61
N PRO A 64 -11.25 -15.51 2.49
CA PRO A 64 -10.53 -14.98 3.63
C PRO A 64 -11.46 -14.65 4.81
N ASP A 65 -10.95 -14.83 6.02
CA ASP A 65 -11.68 -14.47 7.24
C ASP A 65 -12.11 -13.00 7.20
N TYR A 66 -13.41 -12.78 7.40
CA TYR A 66 -14.01 -11.44 7.28
C TYR A 66 -14.60 -10.93 8.59
N ALA A 67 -14.37 -11.64 9.70
CA ALA A 67 -14.79 -11.16 11.00
C ALA A 67 -14.16 -9.79 11.28
N PRO A 68 -14.90 -8.82 11.85
CA PRO A 68 -14.33 -7.51 12.20
C PRO A 68 -13.09 -7.61 13.11
N TRP A 69 -12.97 -8.71 13.87
CA TRP A 69 -11.80 -8.97 14.71
C TRP A 69 -10.48 -9.16 13.96
N MET A 70 -10.47 -9.38 12.64
CA MET A 70 -9.23 -9.40 11.85
C MET A 70 -8.47 -8.07 11.93
N TRP A 71 -9.14 -6.98 12.36
CA TRP A 71 -8.54 -5.72 12.78
C TRP A 71 -7.34 -5.87 13.71
N GLN A 72 -7.33 -6.87 14.60
CA GLN A 72 -6.29 -7.08 15.61
C GLN A 72 -4.87 -7.17 15.01
N GLY A 73 -4.74 -7.68 13.79
CA GLY A 73 -3.47 -7.80 13.07
C GLY A 73 -3.06 -6.56 12.27
N SER A 74 -3.95 -5.57 12.12
CA SER A 74 -3.70 -4.36 11.34
C SER A 74 -2.77 -3.37 12.06
N MET A 75 -2.15 -2.47 11.31
CA MET A 75 -1.44 -1.33 11.90
C MET A 75 -2.37 -0.39 12.68
N MET A 76 -3.69 -0.38 12.37
CA MET A 76 -4.66 0.43 13.12
C MET A 76 -4.80 -0.05 14.58
N ALA A 77 -4.91 -1.38 14.79
CA ALA A 77 -4.96 -1.98 16.12
C ALA A 77 -3.64 -1.89 16.91
N ASN A 78 -2.55 -1.58 16.20
CA ASN A 78 -1.20 -1.57 16.73
C ASN A 78 -0.53 -0.20 16.60
N ALA A 79 -1.30 0.85 16.28
CA ALA A 79 -0.77 2.19 16.03
C ALA A 79 -0.03 2.77 17.25
N ALA A 80 -0.49 2.42 18.46
CA ALA A 80 0.15 2.78 19.73
C ALA A 80 1.25 1.79 20.17
N ARG A 81 1.38 0.64 19.52
CA ARG A 81 2.42 -0.38 19.78
C ARG A 81 3.63 -0.23 18.86
N ASP A 82 3.50 0.51 17.77
CA ASP A 82 4.54 0.67 16.77
C ASP A 82 5.80 1.36 17.36
N PRO A 83 6.96 0.69 17.40
CA PRO A 83 8.19 1.27 17.94
C PRO A 83 8.76 2.37 17.06
N VAL A 84 8.51 2.36 15.74
CA VAL A 84 8.94 3.44 14.83
C VAL A 84 8.19 4.72 15.17
N PHE A 85 6.88 4.61 15.43
CA PHE A 85 6.06 5.73 15.89
C PHE A 85 6.63 6.38 17.15
N TRP A 86 6.96 5.60 18.19
CA TRP A 86 7.49 6.16 19.43
C TRP A 86 8.87 6.77 19.29
N ALA A 87 9.73 6.20 18.44
CA ALA A 87 11.02 6.81 18.13
C ALA A 87 10.83 8.15 17.40
N GLY A 88 9.92 8.22 16.42
CA GLY A 88 9.56 9.46 15.73
C GLY A 88 8.96 10.51 16.66
N VAL A 89 8.07 10.12 17.58
CA VAL A 89 7.51 11.03 18.61
C VAL A 89 8.60 11.58 19.51
N ALA A 90 9.60 10.78 19.88
CA ALA A 90 10.73 11.26 20.67
C ALA A 90 11.55 12.32 19.93
N ILE A 91 11.84 12.11 18.64
CA ILE A 91 12.53 13.12 17.80
C ILE A 91 11.66 14.39 17.66
N ALA A 92 10.38 14.24 17.33
CA ALA A 92 9.44 15.35 17.22
C ALA A 92 9.35 16.16 18.53
N HIS A 93 9.36 15.49 19.68
CA HIS A 93 9.39 16.15 20.99
C HIS A 93 10.68 16.96 21.20
N GLN A 94 11.84 16.49 20.71
CA GLN A 94 13.10 17.24 20.76
C GLN A 94 13.04 18.52 19.92
N ASP A 95 12.41 18.41 18.75
CA ASP A 95 12.29 19.53 17.81
C ASP A 95 11.33 20.61 18.31
N ALA A 96 10.18 20.18 18.82
CA ALA A 96 9.12 21.08 19.28
C ALA A 96 8.37 20.49 20.50
N PRO A 97 8.90 20.68 21.72
CA PRO A 97 8.26 20.19 22.93
C PRO A 97 6.81 20.68 23.06
N GLY A 98 5.88 19.74 23.20
CA GLY A 98 4.45 20.01 23.34
C GLY A 98 3.65 20.06 22.03
N GLU A 99 4.28 19.92 20.87
CA GLU A 99 3.60 19.82 19.56
C GLU A 99 3.31 18.37 19.13
N THR A 100 3.58 17.38 19.98
CA THR A 100 3.36 15.94 19.70
C THR A 100 1.96 15.43 20.04
N GLN A 101 1.10 16.28 20.60
CA GLN A 101 -0.25 15.86 21.03
C GLN A 101 -1.10 15.33 19.88
N LEU A 102 -0.90 15.89 18.69
CA LEU A 102 -1.56 15.44 17.47
C LEU A 102 -1.16 14.00 17.10
N CYS A 103 0.08 13.60 17.34
CA CYS A 103 0.57 12.25 17.10
C CYS A 103 -0.24 11.23 17.92
N ILE A 104 -0.43 11.51 19.21
CA ILE A 104 -1.23 10.66 20.12
C ILE A 104 -2.71 10.70 19.73
N ARG A 105 -3.22 11.85 19.30
CA ARG A 105 -4.60 11.99 18.81
C ARG A 105 -4.90 11.02 17.67
N CYS A 106 -3.96 10.82 16.75
CA CYS A 106 -4.06 9.83 15.66
C CYS A 106 -3.75 8.40 16.13
N HIS A 107 -2.65 8.17 16.85
CA HIS A 107 -2.13 6.81 17.07
C HIS A 107 -2.64 6.13 18.35
N SER A 108 -3.10 6.89 19.33
CA SER A 108 -3.79 6.39 20.53
C SER A 108 -4.92 7.35 20.95
N PRO A 109 -6.02 7.43 20.17
CA PRO A 109 -7.15 8.31 20.45
C PRO A 109 -7.74 8.13 21.85
N GLN A 110 -7.72 6.91 22.38
CA GLN A 110 -8.16 6.64 23.75
C GLN A 110 -7.27 7.33 24.79
N ALA A 111 -5.95 7.28 24.63
CA ALA A 111 -5.01 8.01 25.49
C ALA A 111 -5.23 9.51 25.38
N PHE A 112 -5.36 10.03 24.15
CA PHE A 112 -5.61 11.44 23.89
C PHE A 112 -6.87 11.91 24.64
N LEU A 113 -8.02 11.25 24.42
CA LEU A 113 -9.31 11.62 25.02
C LEU A 113 -9.33 11.45 26.55
N ALA A 114 -8.51 10.53 27.09
CA ALA A 114 -8.30 10.36 28.52
C ALA A 114 -7.36 11.42 29.15
N GLY A 115 -6.82 12.35 28.34
CA GLY A 115 -5.95 13.42 28.80
C GLY A 115 -4.46 13.06 28.88
N ARG A 116 -4.04 11.96 28.22
CA ARG A 116 -2.63 11.52 28.09
C ARG A 116 -2.05 11.86 26.71
N GLY A 117 -2.53 12.93 26.10
CA GLY A 117 -2.09 13.34 24.76
C GLY A 117 -0.64 13.80 24.69
N ASP A 118 -0.01 14.13 25.81
CA ASP A 118 1.40 14.57 25.89
C ASP A 118 2.40 13.41 26.02
N ALA A 119 1.94 12.16 25.89
CA ALA A 119 2.80 10.99 25.96
C ALA A 119 3.89 11.03 24.89
N ILE A 120 5.12 10.72 25.29
CA ILE A 120 6.29 10.64 24.40
C ILE A 120 6.95 9.26 24.37
N ALA A 121 6.40 8.32 25.13
CA ALA A 121 6.81 6.92 25.16
C ALA A 121 5.62 6.01 25.51
N ILE A 122 5.71 4.76 25.06
CA ILE A 122 4.65 3.76 25.28
C ILE A 122 4.41 3.47 26.77
N ASP A 123 5.42 3.62 27.64
CA ASP A 123 5.30 3.34 29.08
C ASP A 123 4.56 4.45 29.86
N GLU A 124 4.24 5.57 29.19
CA GLU A 124 3.38 6.64 29.71
C GLU A 124 1.89 6.37 29.45
N LEU A 125 1.57 5.33 28.66
CA LEU A 125 0.21 4.91 28.36
C LEU A 125 -0.35 3.92 29.40
N GLU A 126 -1.68 3.84 29.45
CA GLU A 126 -2.39 2.80 30.21
C GLU A 126 -2.67 1.58 29.33
N PRO A 127 -2.89 0.37 29.90
CA PRO A 127 -3.08 -0.84 29.09
C PRO A 127 -4.18 -0.78 28.02
N GLY A 128 -5.26 -0.01 28.26
CA GLY A 128 -6.34 0.17 27.29
C GLY A 128 -5.97 1.05 26.09
N ASP A 129 -4.85 1.78 26.15
CA ASP A 129 -4.41 2.69 25.09
C ASP A 129 -3.61 1.99 23.98
N PHE A 130 -3.11 0.78 24.26
CA PHE A 130 -2.27 0.01 23.35
C PHE A 130 -3.03 -0.50 22.12
N GLU A 131 -4.36 -0.53 22.19
CA GLU A 131 -5.24 -0.94 21.08
C GLU A 131 -5.27 0.08 19.92
N GLY A 132 -4.62 1.24 20.06
CA GLY A 132 -4.53 2.24 18.99
C GLY A 132 -5.90 2.72 18.52
N ILE A 133 -6.21 2.52 17.24
CA ILE A 133 -7.50 2.86 16.62
C ILE A 133 -8.53 1.75 16.89
N GLY A 134 -9.22 1.82 18.03
CA GLY A 134 -10.25 0.85 18.44
C GLY A 134 -11.59 0.97 17.70
N CYS A 135 -12.43 -0.07 17.81
CA CYS A 135 -13.72 -0.18 17.13
C CYS A 135 -14.64 1.03 17.44
N ASP A 136 -14.71 1.41 18.71
CA ASP A 136 -15.61 2.46 19.20
C ASP A 136 -15.27 3.83 18.62
N LEU A 137 -14.01 4.09 18.24
CA LEU A 137 -13.62 5.34 17.59
C LEU A 137 -14.35 5.48 16.25
N CYS A 138 -14.17 4.51 15.35
CA CYS A 138 -14.75 4.57 14.01
C CYS A 138 -16.28 4.42 14.05
N HIS A 139 -16.79 3.46 14.82
CA HIS A 139 -18.23 3.16 14.84
C HIS A 139 -19.08 4.19 15.59
N ARG A 140 -18.46 5.14 16.30
CA ARG A 140 -19.15 6.29 16.90
C ARG A 140 -18.80 7.61 16.20
N MET A 141 -17.87 7.61 15.25
CA MET A 141 -17.47 8.82 14.56
C MET A 141 -18.62 9.36 13.71
N VAL A 142 -18.76 10.68 13.73
CA VAL A 142 -19.65 11.45 12.86
C VAL A 142 -18.86 12.58 12.22
N GLU A 143 -19.44 13.18 11.19
CA GLU A 143 -18.88 14.35 10.54
C GLU A 143 -18.68 15.48 11.58
N SER A 144 -17.47 16.04 11.62
CA SER A 144 -17.18 17.21 12.44
C SER A 144 -17.41 18.50 11.65
N ASN A 145 -17.57 19.62 12.35
CA ASN A 145 -17.62 20.94 11.72
C ASN A 145 -16.22 21.54 11.43
N ALA A 146 -15.15 20.79 11.69
CA ALA A 146 -13.78 21.19 11.38
C ALA A 146 -13.35 20.64 10.00
N PRO A 147 -12.35 21.27 9.36
CA PRO A 147 -11.74 20.67 8.17
C PRO A 147 -11.23 19.25 8.47
N LEU A 148 -11.36 18.36 7.48
CA LEU A 148 -10.77 17.03 7.52
C LEU A 148 -9.25 17.11 7.71
N GLY A 149 -8.70 16.07 8.30
CA GLY A 149 -7.28 15.95 8.60
C GLY A 149 -6.93 16.23 10.06
N ASN A 150 -5.68 15.97 10.42
CA ASN A 150 -5.14 16.15 11.77
C ASN A 150 -6.02 15.52 12.88
N ALA A 151 -6.64 14.37 12.59
CA ALA A 151 -7.53 13.64 13.48
C ALA A 151 -8.66 14.51 14.08
N SER A 152 -9.25 15.41 13.29
CA SER A 152 -10.38 16.27 13.68
C SER A 152 -11.71 15.52 13.88
N TYR A 153 -11.67 14.27 14.39
CA TYR A 153 -12.84 13.43 14.62
C TYR A 153 -13.81 14.06 15.63
N ALA A 154 -15.11 13.93 15.34
CA ALA A 154 -16.18 14.12 16.29
C ALA A 154 -16.79 12.76 16.64
N ILE A 155 -16.92 12.47 17.93
CA ILE A 155 -17.48 11.23 18.46
C ILE A 155 -18.88 11.49 18.97
N ASP A 156 -19.83 10.72 18.44
CA ASP A 156 -21.19 10.71 18.95
C ASP A 156 -21.21 10.10 20.36
N ASP A 157 -21.65 10.91 21.31
CA ASP A 157 -21.80 10.57 22.72
C ASP A 157 -23.27 10.63 23.17
N GLU A 158 -24.21 10.82 22.23
CA GLU A 158 -25.63 10.80 22.55
C GLU A 158 -26.07 9.37 22.88
N GLY A 159 -26.46 9.17 24.14
CA GLY A 159 -27.03 7.91 24.60
C GLY A 159 -28.50 7.79 24.20
N VAL A 160 -28.85 6.80 23.38
CA VAL A 160 -30.24 6.38 23.14
C VAL A 160 -30.62 5.38 24.22
N ASP A 161 -31.64 5.70 25.04
CA ASP A 161 -32.07 4.87 26.18
C ASP A 161 -30.94 4.49 27.16
N GLY A 162 -29.95 5.37 27.31
CA GLY A 162 -28.79 5.16 28.18
C GLY A 162 -27.69 4.26 27.60
N LYS A 163 -27.77 3.92 26.30
CA LYS A 163 -26.72 3.21 25.55
C LYS A 163 -26.23 4.09 24.40
N VAL A 164 -24.92 4.20 24.21
CA VAL A 164 -24.37 4.90 23.05
C VAL A 164 -24.54 4.03 21.79
N ALA A 165 -25.01 4.63 20.70
CA ALA A 165 -25.19 3.92 19.44
C ALA A 165 -23.85 3.65 18.76
N ARG A 166 -23.73 2.45 18.15
CA ARG A 166 -22.65 2.12 17.20
C ARG A 166 -23.24 2.05 15.81
N ARG A 167 -22.55 2.60 14.82
CA ARG A 167 -22.99 2.68 13.43
C ARG A 167 -22.60 1.44 12.64
N GLY A 168 -23.49 0.96 11.79
CA GLY A 168 -23.24 -0.15 10.89
C GLY A 168 -24.46 -0.43 10.01
N PRO A 169 -24.31 -1.15 8.89
CA PRO A 169 -25.38 -1.34 7.91
C PRO A 169 -26.55 -2.20 8.41
N TRP A 170 -26.43 -2.84 9.56
CA TRP A 170 -27.45 -3.76 10.05
C TRP A 170 -28.62 -3.03 10.70
N ALA A 171 -29.82 -3.30 10.18
CA ALA A 171 -31.06 -2.98 10.84
C ALA A 171 -31.63 -4.22 11.55
N TYR A 172 -32.05 -4.04 12.80
CA TYR A 172 -32.62 -5.11 13.62
C TYR A 172 -34.09 -4.82 13.91
N THR A 173 -34.91 -5.87 14.01
CA THR A 173 -36.32 -5.76 14.41
C THR A 173 -36.46 -5.62 15.94
N ASP A 174 -37.56 -5.00 16.40
CA ASP A 174 -37.80 -4.68 17.82
C ASP A 174 -37.77 -5.88 18.78
N ASP A 175 -37.85 -7.11 18.27
CA ASP A 175 -37.85 -8.36 19.03
C ASP A 175 -36.44 -8.95 19.28
N VAL A 176 -35.40 -8.32 18.75
CA VAL A 176 -34.00 -8.72 18.96
C VAL A 176 -33.36 -7.90 20.08
N GLU A 177 -32.98 -8.56 21.17
CA GLU A 177 -32.24 -7.92 22.26
C GLU A 177 -30.76 -7.77 21.90
N LEU A 178 -30.33 -6.54 21.62
CA LEU A 178 -28.95 -6.24 21.23
C LEU A 178 -28.08 -5.82 22.43
N PRO A 179 -26.78 -6.19 22.44
CA PRO A 179 -25.83 -5.78 23.48
C PRO A 179 -25.73 -4.26 23.63
N HIS A 180 -25.75 -3.50 22.52
CA HIS A 180 -25.66 -2.04 22.48
C HIS A 180 -26.74 -1.42 21.57
N ALA A 181 -26.95 -0.10 21.66
CA ALA A 181 -27.77 0.63 20.69
C ALA A 181 -27.07 0.69 19.33
N TRP A 182 -27.82 0.87 18.24
CA TRP A 182 -27.29 0.89 16.87
C TRP A 182 -27.88 2.03 16.03
N SER A 183 -27.20 2.39 14.94
CA SER A 183 -27.68 3.30 13.91
C SER A 183 -27.21 2.83 12.52
N ASP A 184 -28.08 2.89 11.52
CA ASP A 184 -27.77 2.66 10.08
C ASP A 184 -27.36 3.96 9.36
N ASP A 185 -27.10 5.03 10.10
CA ASP A 185 -26.55 6.24 9.50
C ASP A 185 -25.10 5.99 9.08
N LEU A 186 -24.93 5.69 7.79
CA LEU A 186 -23.64 5.47 7.14
C LEU A 186 -23.16 6.71 6.37
N SER A 187 -23.81 7.86 6.52
CA SER A 187 -23.47 9.07 5.76
C SER A 187 -21.99 9.45 5.91
N PHE A 188 -21.44 9.28 7.11
CA PHE A 188 -20.01 9.48 7.39
C PHE A 188 -19.23 8.16 7.47
N LEU A 189 -19.73 7.14 8.17
CA LEU A 189 -19.03 5.86 8.35
C LEU A 189 -18.74 5.14 7.02
N GLY A 190 -19.62 5.28 6.02
CA GLY A 190 -19.45 4.68 4.68
C GLY A 190 -18.67 5.55 3.69
N SER A 191 -18.10 6.67 4.13
CA SER A 191 -17.49 7.69 3.28
C SER A 191 -15.96 7.66 3.35
N SER A 192 -15.27 8.16 2.30
CA SER A 192 -13.80 8.25 2.31
C SER A 192 -13.31 9.36 3.24
N GLU A 193 -14.18 10.32 3.56
CA GLU A 193 -13.97 11.40 4.53
C GLU A 193 -13.68 10.87 5.93
N LEU A 194 -14.23 9.71 6.31
CA LEU A 194 -13.87 9.01 7.54
C LEU A 194 -12.36 8.76 7.60
N CYS A 195 -11.78 8.20 6.53
CA CYS A 195 -10.35 7.93 6.41
C CYS A 195 -9.55 9.24 6.35
N GLY A 196 -10.06 10.24 5.62
CA GLY A 196 -9.48 11.58 5.51
C GLY A 196 -9.36 12.34 6.84
N THR A 197 -10.06 11.91 7.89
CA THR A 197 -9.89 12.46 9.24
C THR A 197 -8.46 12.27 9.76
N CYS A 198 -7.81 11.14 9.44
CA CYS A 198 -6.44 10.84 9.87
C CYS A 198 -5.42 10.85 8.71
N HIS A 199 -5.85 10.53 7.48
CA HIS A 199 -4.98 10.40 6.31
C HIS A 199 -4.82 11.70 5.49
N ASP A 200 -4.87 12.84 6.18
CA ASP A 200 -4.54 14.17 5.67
C ASP A 200 -3.86 14.95 6.82
N VAL A 201 -2.53 15.07 6.79
CA VAL A 201 -1.72 15.54 7.93
C VAL A 201 -0.95 16.78 7.57
N THR A 202 -1.06 17.78 8.43
CA THR A 202 -0.45 19.09 8.25
C THR A 202 0.30 19.48 9.52
N THR A 203 1.53 20.01 9.39
CA THR A 203 2.28 20.52 10.54
C THR A 203 2.00 22.01 10.76
N THR A 204 2.48 22.57 11.87
CA THR A 204 2.33 23.99 12.19
C THR A 204 3.30 24.90 11.44
N ARG A 205 4.25 24.32 10.68
CA ARG A 205 5.28 25.07 9.95
C ARG A 205 4.67 25.69 8.70
N GLU A 206 5.04 26.93 8.39
CA GLU A 206 4.63 27.56 7.14
C GLU A 206 5.43 26.92 6.00
N ARG A 207 4.73 26.42 4.98
CA ARG A 207 5.37 25.90 3.78
C ARG A 207 6.08 27.02 3.03
N VAL A 208 7.29 26.75 2.54
CA VAL A 208 8.06 27.66 1.70
C VAL A 208 8.30 27.07 0.31
N ASP A 209 8.43 27.95 -0.69
CA ASP A 209 8.80 27.59 -2.05
C ASP A 209 10.32 27.38 -2.23
N GLU A 210 10.76 27.20 -3.48
CA GLU A 210 12.18 26.96 -3.84
C GLU A 210 13.09 28.15 -3.50
N GLU A 211 12.53 29.36 -3.36
CA GLU A 211 13.24 30.56 -2.95
C GLU A 211 13.18 30.82 -1.44
N GLY A 212 12.47 29.98 -0.68
CA GLY A 212 12.26 30.15 0.75
C GLY A 212 11.18 31.19 1.07
N GLU A 213 10.37 31.60 0.09
CA GLU A 213 9.24 32.51 0.33
C GLU A 213 8.05 31.72 0.90
N GLY A 214 7.44 32.27 1.95
CA GLY A 214 6.28 31.65 2.59
C GLY A 214 5.08 31.58 1.65
N MET A 215 4.52 30.39 1.51
CA MET A 215 3.38 30.11 0.62
C MET A 215 2.03 30.46 1.27
N GLY A 216 2.03 31.00 2.50
CA GLY A 216 0.81 31.39 3.21
C GLY A 216 -0.07 30.22 3.65
N MET A 217 0.51 29.02 3.69
CA MET A 217 -0.16 27.79 4.05
C MET A 217 0.74 26.92 4.93
N PRO A 218 0.16 26.09 5.81
CA PRO A 218 0.93 25.17 6.62
C PRO A 218 1.52 24.02 5.78
N PHE A 219 2.59 23.41 6.27
CA PHE A 219 3.30 22.35 5.57
C PHE A 219 2.46 21.06 5.52
N ASN A 220 2.19 20.63 4.29
CA ASN A 220 1.45 19.43 3.95
C ASN A 220 2.36 18.20 4.09
N GLU A 221 2.30 17.51 5.22
CA GLU A 221 3.19 16.38 5.50
C GLU A 221 2.67 15.07 4.88
N GLN A 222 1.38 14.77 5.03
CA GLN A 222 0.71 13.66 4.35
C GLN A 222 -0.56 14.13 3.67
N ARG A 223 -0.80 13.66 2.43
CA ARG A 223 -1.94 14.09 1.63
C ARG A 223 -2.69 12.92 0.99
N THR A 224 -2.61 11.70 1.54
CA THR A 224 -3.21 10.49 0.94
C THR A 224 -4.70 10.68 0.59
N TYR A 225 -5.50 11.25 1.48
CA TYR A 225 -6.90 11.55 1.18
C TYR A 225 -7.04 12.62 0.09
N ARG A 226 -6.24 13.69 0.11
CA ARG A 226 -6.28 14.75 -0.90
C ARG A 226 -5.81 14.25 -2.27
N GLU A 227 -4.79 13.41 -2.32
CA GLU A 227 -4.30 12.73 -3.52
C GLU A 227 -5.43 11.89 -4.14
N TRP A 228 -6.19 11.16 -3.31
CA TRP A 228 -7.39 10.43 -3.76
C TRP A 228 -8.49 11.37 -4.23
N LEU A 229 -8.82 12.40 -3.46
CA LEU A 229 -9.87 13.36 -3.75
C LEU A 229 -9.65 14.06 -5.10
N ASN A 230 -8.38 14.34 -5.42
CA ASN A 230 -7.94 14.98 -6.66
C ASN A 230 -7.73 13.98 -7.81
N SER A 231 -7.96 12.68 -7.61
CA SER A 231 -7.81 11.64 -8.64
C SER A 231 -9.12 11.33 -9.36
N ALA A 232 -9.04 10.54 -10.44
CA ALA A 232 -10.20 9.99 -11.12
C ALA A 232 -11.04 9.03 -10.25
N TYR A 233 -10.50 8.51 -9.15
CA TYR A 233 -11.17 7.53 -8.28
C TYR A 233 -12.15 8.17 -7.30
N ALA A 234 -12.01 9.46 -7.01
CA ALA A 234 -12.97 10.21 -6.19
C ALA A 234 -14.11 10.81 -7.01
N GLN A 235 -13.99 10.84 -8.34
CA GLN A 235 -15.01 11.41 -9.22
C GLN A 235 -16.14 10.41 -9.46
N GLU A 236 -17.39 10.88 -9.49
CA GLU A 236 -18.54 10.05 -9.86
C GLU A 236 -18.34 9.43 -11.25
N GLY A 237 -18.57 8.12 -11.37
CA GLY A 237 -18.47 7.39 -12.63
C GLY A 237 -18.00 5.95 -12.44
N ASP A 238 -17.75 5.25 -13.54
CA ASP A 238 -17.39 3.83 -13.52
C ASP A 238 -16.06 3.56 -12.81
N SER A 239 -15.17 4.56 -12.81
CA SER A 239 -13.86 4.51 -12.15
C SER A 239 -13.90 4.84 -10.65
N PHE A 240 -15.04 5.31 -10.12
CA PHE A 240 -15.15 5.68 -8.70
C PHE A 240 -14.81 4.49 -7.81
N ARG A 241 -13.87 4.66 -6.88
CA ARG A 241 -13.57 3.69 -5.82
C ARG A 241 -13.25 4.48 -4.55
N SER A 242 -14.03 4.28 -3.51
CA SER A 242 -13.79 4.85 -2.18
C SER A 242 -12.60 4.18 -1.50
N CYS A 243 -12.08 4.79 -0.43
CA CYS A 243 -11.07 4.15 0.42
C CYS A 243 -11.55 2.78 0.91
N LEU A 244 -12.83 2.66 1.28
CA LEU A 244 -13.43 1.44 1.81
C LEU A 244 -13.54 0.35 0.75
N ASP A 245 -13.72 0.70 -0.52
CA ASP A 245 -13.89 -0.31 -1.58
C ASP A 245 -12.66 -1.20 -1.75
N CYS A 246 -11.45 -0.65 -1.55
CA CYS A 246 -10.21 -1.41 -1.69
C CYS A 246 -9.54 -1.74 -0.34
N HIS A 247 -9.68 -0.92 0.71
CA HIS A 247 -9.09 -1.20 2.04
C HIS A 247 -10.03 -1.87 3.05
N MET A 248 -11.33 -1.93 2.75
CA MET A 248 -12.33 -2.65 3.54
C MET A 248 -13.31 -3.42 2.63
N PRO A 249 -12.85 -4.35 1.77
CA PRO A 249 -13.70 -4.94 0.74
C PRO A 249 -15.02 -5.49 1.28
N ALA A 250 -16.09 -5.29 0.50
CA ALA A 250 -17.43 -5.73 0.85
C ALA A 250 -17.51 -7.26 0.92
N VAL A 251 -18.29 -7.76 1.88
CA VAL A 251 -18.63 -9.18 2.01
C VAL A 251 -20.14 -9.30 2.10
N ALA A 252 -20.70 -10.13 1.21
CA ALA A 252 -22.13 -10.37 1.16
C ALA A 252 -22.59 -11.30 2.29
N ASP A 253 -23.87 -11.21 2.63
CA ASP A 253 -24.55 -12.13 3.55
C ASP A 253 -23.85 -12.30 4.92
N VAL A 254 -23.35 -11.18 5.48
CA VAL A 254 -22.68 -11.17 6.80
C VAL A 254 -23.66 -10.75 7.90
N ALA A 255 -23.62 -11.50 9.01
CA ALA A 255 -24.41 -11.20 10.20
C ALA A 255 -23.68 -10.13 11.05
N GLY A 256 -24.42 -9.16 11.55
CA GLY A 256 -23.85 -8.09 12.37
C GLY A 256 -23.42 -8.54 13.77
N CYS A 257 -23.95 -9.67 14.25
CA CYS A 257 -23.46 -10.34 15.45
C CYS A 257 -23.55 -11.85 15.25
N LYS A 258 -22.50 -12.58 15.67
CA LYS A 258 -22.44 -14.04 15.64
C LYS A 258 -23.64 -14.73 16.29
N ALA A 259 -24.17 -14.18 17.39
CA ALA A 259 -25.33 -14.74 18.10
C ALA A 259 -26.56 -14.84 17.19
N HIS A 260 -26.67 -13.96 16.20
CA HIS A 260 -27.78 -13.87 15.25
C HIS A 260 -27.47 -14.45 13.87
N ALA A 261 -26.27 -15.01 13.67
CA ALA A 261 -25.90 -15.64 12.40
C ALA A 261 -26.81 -16.82 12.03
N ASN A 262 -27.41 -17.50 13.00
CA ASN A 262 -28.37 -18.59 12.74
C ASN A 262 -29.83 -18.11 12.63
N ASP A 263 -30.10 -16.84 12.91
CA ASP A 263 -31.44 -16.24 12.87
C ASP A 263 -31.79 -15.69 11.47
N GLY A 264 -30.85 -15.75 10.52
CA GLY A 264 -31.03 -15.22 9.17
C GLY A 264 -30.92 -13.69 9.07
N LEU A 265 -30.45 -13.03 10.13
CA LEU A 265 -30.24 -11.57 10.21
C LEU A 265 -28.92 -11.17 9.53
N PHE A 266 -28.86 -11.43 8.23
CA PHE A 266 -27.74 -11.08 7.36
C PHE A 266 -28.03 -9.78 6.61
N HIS A 267 -26.99 -9.00 6.34
CA HIS A 267 -27.08 -7.89 5.40
C HIS A 267 -26.51 -8.33 4.05
N ALA A 268 -27.29 -8.17 2.98
CA ALA A 268 -26.95 -8.66 1.64
C ALA A 268 -25.59 -8.15 1.14
N GLU A 269 -25.26 -6.88 1.41
CA GLU A 269 -24.03 -6.22 0.91
C GLU A 269 -23.27 -5.46 2.01
N GLY A 270 -23.53 -5.79 3.28
CA GLY A 270 -23.19 -4.92 4.42
C GLY A 270 -21.93 -5.31 5.19
N GLY A 271 -21.43 -6.53 5.01
CA GLY A 271 -20.15 -6.90 5.58
C GLY A 271 -19.03 -6.06 4.97
N ARG A 272 -18.03 -5.71 5.77
CA ARG A 272 -16.79 -5.09 5.33
C ARG A 272 -15.65 -5.76 6.08
N ARG A 273 -14.61 -6.18 5.37
CA ARG A 273 -13.42 -6.73 6.05
C ARG A 273 -12.69 -5.63 6.81
N HIS A 274 -12.06 -6.02 7.90
CA HIS A 274 -11.32 -5.11 8.79
C HIS A 274 -9.84 -5.51 8.90
N ASP A 275 -9.31 -6.23 7.91
CA ASP A 275 -7.88 -6.49 7.75
C ASP A 275 -7.09 -5.22 7.46
N LEU A 276 -7.73 -4.16 6.93
CA LEU A 276 -7.27 -2.76 6.93
C LEU A 276 -5.82 -2.63 6.46
N THR A 277 -5.54 -3.33 5.38
CA THR A 277 -4.18 -3.66 5.02
C THR A 277 -3.48 -2.53 4.25
N GLY A 278 -2.17 -2.40 4.48
CA GLY A 278 -1.28 -1.47 3.81
C GLY A 278 0.12 -2.08 3.64
N ALA A 279 1.13 -1.24 3.45
CA ALA A 279 2.46 -1.69 3.02
C ALA A 279 3.49 -1.94 4.14
N ASN A 280 3.13 -1.79 5.42
CA ASN A 280 4.08 -1.88 6.54
C ASN A 280 4.36 -3.33 7.00
N LEU A 281 4.78 -4.19 6.08
CA LEU A 281 5.04 -5.61 6.36
C LEU A 281 6.12 -5.81 7.42
N GLY A 282 7.23 -5.08 7.36
CA GLY A 282 8.28 -5.18 8.37
C GLY A 282 7.84 -4.72 9.76
N GLY A 283 7.02 -3.67 9.85
CA GLY A 283 6.40 -3.26 11.12
C GLY A 283 5.46 -4.31 11.70
N LEU A 284 4.67 -4.98 10.85
CA LEU A 284 3.82 -6.10 11.28
C LEU A 284 4.64 -7.28 11.79
N GLU A 285 5.78 -7.61 11.16
CA GLU A 285 6.67 -8.67 11.64
C GLU A 285 7.34 -8.29 12.99
N VAL A 286 7.75 -7.03 13.17
CA VAL A 286 8.22 -6.52 14.46
C VAL A 286 7.14 -6.69 15.54
N LEU A 287 5.91 -6.27 15.24
CA LEU A 287 4.78 -6.38 16.16
C LEU A 287 4.43 -7.84 16.45
N ARG A 288 4.48 -8.73 15.46
CA ARG A 288 4.28 -10.18 15.65
C ARG A 288 5.34 -10.75 16.59
N ARG A 289 6.62 -10.43 16.40
CA ARG A 289 7.68 -10.90 17.31
C ARG A 289 7.53 -10.35 18.73
N ALA A 290 7.08 -9.10 18.88
CA ALA A 290 6.95 -8.44 20.17
C ALA A 290 5.68 -8.84 20.94
N TYR A 291 4.55 -9.00 20.26
CA TYR A 291 3.23 -9.19 20.88
C TYR A 291 2.60 -10.56 20.58
N GLY A 292 3.16 -11.30 19.63
CA GLY A 292 2.82 -12.68 19.32
C GLY A 292 3.42 -13.69 20.30
N ILE A 293 3.43 -14.97 19.91
CA ILE A 293 3.80 -16.10 20.77
C ILE A 293 5.24 -16.06 21.27
N ASP A 294 6.15 -15.48 20.49
CA ASP A 294 7.57 -15.33 20.84
C ASP A 294 7.82 -14.17 21.82
N GLY A 295 6.87 -13.23 21.90
CA GLY A 295 6.92 -12.03 22.74
C GLY A 295 5.97 -12.11 23.94
N THR A 296 5.02 -11.17 24.04
CA THR A 296 4.06 -11.11 25.16
C THR A 296 2.93 -12.12 25.07
N GLY A 297 2.59 -12.59 23.86
CA GLY A 297 1.44 -13.44 23.59
C GLY A 297 0.08 -12.74 23.76
N GLU A 298 0.05 -11.41 23.70
CA GLU A 298 -1.17 -10.61 23.79
C GLU A 298 -2.04 -10.71 22.54
N VAL A 299 -1.43 -10.90 21.37
CA VAL A 299 -2.10 -11.06 20.08
C VAL A 299 -1.70 -12.40 19.49
N ASP A 300 -2.66 -13.17 18.98
CA ASP A 300 -2.36 -14.43 18.30
C ASP A 300 -1.64 -14.15 16.96
N ASP A 301 -0.53 -14.85 16.69
CA ASP A 301 0.25 -14.76 15.45
C ASP A 301 -0.63 -14.88 14.20
N TYR A 302 -1.72 -15.65 14.29
CA TYR A 302 -2.70 -15.79 13.23
C TYR A 302 -3.17 -14.45 12.65
N TYR A 303 -3.44 -13.44 13.48
CA TYR A 303 -3.94 -12.16 13.00
C TYR A 303 -2.88 -11.37 12.22
N TYR A 304 -1.63 -11.41 12.68
CA TYR A 304 -0.52 -10.79 11.96
C TYR A 304 -0.23 -11.50 10.65
N GLU A 305 -0.09 -12.83 10.68
CA GLU A 305 0.16 -13.65 9.49
C GLU A 305 -0.94 -13.46 8.44
N PHE A 306 -2.21 -13.49 8.86
CA PHE A 306 -3.34 -13.23 7.98
C PHE A 306 -3.26 -11.83 7.34
N THR A 307 -2.94 -10.81 8.13
CA THR A 307 -2.86 -9.42 7.62
C THR A 307 -1.69 -9.27 6.65
N MET A 308 -0.55 -9.90 6.91
CA MET A 308 0.60 -9.89 6.01
C MET A 308 0.30 -10.62 4.69
N ASP A 309 -0.41 -11.75 4.72
CA ASP A 309 -0.86 -12.45 3.52
C ASP A 309 -1.78 -11.56 2.67
N ARG A 310 -2.76 -10.90 3.30
CA ARG A 310 -3.63 -9.92 2.60
C ARG A 310 -2.84 -8.74 2.05
N ALA A 311 -1.77 -8.33 2.73
CA ALA A 311 -0.92 -7.23 2.28
C ALA A 311 -0.18 -7.59 1.00
N HIS A 312 0.39 -8.80 0.94
CA HIS A 312 1.02 -9.29 -0.28
C HIS A 312 0.04 -9.34 -1.46
N GLU A 313 -1.19 -9.79 -1.24
CA GLU A 313 -2.24 -9.79 -2.27
C GLU A 313 -2.55 -8.37 -2.74
N LEU A 314 -2.81 -7.43 -1.82
CA LEU A 314 -3.12 -6.04 -2.16
C LEU A 314 -1.97 -5.35 -2.89
N LEU A 315 -0.74 -5.48 -2.38
CA LEU A 315 0.45 -4.82 -2.93
C LEU A 315 0.79 -5.31 -4.34
N SER A 316 0.51 -6.58 -4.67
CA SER A 316 0.70 -7.11 -6.02
C SER A 316 -0.21 -6.47 -7.08
N THR A 317 -1.25 -5.76 -6.65
CA THR A 317 -2.18 -5.05 -7.53
C THR A 317 -1.92 -3.55 -7.61
N ALA A 318 -0.95 -3.02 -6.85
CA ALA A 318 -0.73 -1.59 -6.69
C ALA A 318 -0.02 -0.92 -7.87
N ALA A 319 0.68 -1.69 -8.70
CA ALA A 319 1.32 -1.21 -9.92
C ALA A 319 1.32 -2.27 -11.02
N GLU A 320 1.33 -1.81 -12.27
CA GLU A 320 1.64 -2.63 -13.43
C GLU A 320 3.07 -2.31 -13.89
N LEU A 321 3.78 -3.33 -14.39
CA LEU A 321 5.16 -3.24 -14.88
C LEU A 321 5.25 -3.84 -16.28
N ASP A 322 5.50 -3.00 -17.27
CA ASP A 322 5.73 -3.40 -18.66
C ASP A 322 7.21 -3.18 -19.03
N VAL A 323 7.83 -4.20 -19.63
CA VAL A 323 9.26 -4.16 -19.99
C VAL A 323 9.44 -4.56 -21.45
N THR A 324 10.13 -3.71 -22.21
CA THR A 324 10.64 -4.03 -23.54
C THR A 324 12.10 -4.42 -23.42
N PHE A 325 12.36 -5.72 -23.53
CA PHE A 325 13.70 -6.28 -23.46
C PHE A 325 14.44 -6.17 -24.80
N PRO A 326 15.78 -6.03 -24.78
CA PRO A 326 16.58 -6.16 -25.99
C PRO A 326 16.55 -7.61 -26.50
N ASP A 327 16.77 -7.80 -27.81
CA ASP A 327 16.80 -9.15 -28.41
C ASP A 327 18.05 -9.96 -28.03
N ALA A 328 19.13 -9.28 -27.63
CA ALA A 328 20.40 -9.86 -27.20
C ALA A 328 21.18 -8.86 -26.31
N VAL A 329 22.19 -9.36 -25.59
CA VAL A 329 23.19 -8.54 -24.88
C VAL A 329 24.54 -8.76 -25.56
N ASP A 330 25.12 -7.73 -26.21
CA ASP A 330 26.49 -7.80 -26.73
C ASP A 330 27.42 -7.07 -25.76
N LEU A 331 28.36 -7.78 -25.14
CA LEU A 331 29.30 -7.22 -24.17
C LEU A 331 30.16 -6.09 -24.74
N ARG A 332 30.42 -6.06 -26.06
CA ARG A 332 31.23 -5.01 -26.70
C ARG A 332 30.45 -3.73 -26.98
N GLU A 333 29.13 -3.84 -27.07
CA GLU A 333 28.23 -2.71 -27.34
C GLU A 333 27.50 -2.25 -26.07
N GLY A 334 27.30 -3.17 -25.11
CA GLY A 334 26.51 -2.96 -23.92
C GLY A 334 25.04 -3.30 -24.14
N VAL A 335 24.15 -2.57 -23.45
CA VAL A 335 22.70 -2.63 -23.64
C VAL A 335 22.24 -1.24 -24.05
N GLU A 336 21.77 -1.07 -25.29
CA GLU A 336 21.37 0.26 -25.80
C GLU A 336 19.94 0.66 -25.44
N SER A 337 19.04 -0.31 -25.25
CA SER A 337 17.64 -0.02 -24.90
C SER A 337 16.99 -1.17 -24.11
N LEU A 338 16.79 -0.95 -22.82
CA LEU A 338 15.86 -1.70 -21.98
C LEU A 338 14.81 -0.70 -21.46
N ALA A 339 13.62 -0.70 -22.05
CA ALA A 339 12.57 0.26 -21.69
C ALA A 339 11.64 -0.33 -20.64
N VAL A 340 11.40 0.42 -19.56
CA VAL A 340 10.55 0.03 -18.44
C VAL A 340 9.46 1.07 -18.27
N THR A 341 8.21 0.61 -18.17
CA THR A 341 7.03 1.41 -17.88
C THR A 341 6.41 0.92 -16.57
N VAL A 342 6.18 1.84 -15.63
CA VAL A 342 5.49 1.59 -14.36
C VAL A 342 4.19 2.38 -14.34
N THR A 343 3.07 1.72 -14.12
CA THR A 343 1.73 2.34 -14.06
C THR A 343 1.18 2.24 -12.65
N ASN A 344 0.75 3.36 -12.06
CA ASN A 344 0.07 3.38 -10.77
C ASN A 344 -1.42 3.05 -10.95
N THR A 345 -1.88 2.00 -10.28
CA THR A 345 -3.28 1.56 -10.27
C THR A 345 -4.02 2.00 -9.02
N THR A 346 -3.33 2.57 -8.03
CA THR A 346 -3.94 3.07 -6.79
C THR A 346 -4.66 4.40 -6.96
N GLY A 347 -5.52 4.73 -6.00
CA GLY A 347 -6.28 5.97 -5.98
C GLY A 347 -5.48 7.19 -5.53
N HIS A 348 -4.27 7.02 -5.01
CA HIS A 348 -3.41 8.08 -4.45
C HIS A 348 -2.00 7.95 -5.04
N LYS A 349 -1.03 8.74 -4.57
CA LYS A 349 0.37 8.55 -5.04
C LYS A 349 0.86 7.14 -4.68
N LEU A 350 1.77 6.58 -5.47
CA LEU A 350 2.42 5.32 -5.18
C LEU A 350 3.93 5.53 -4.97
N PRO A 351 4.46 5.29 -3.77
CA PRO A 351 3.74 4.98 -2.51
C PRO A 351 3.27 6.25 -1.76
N SER A 352 2.04 6.28 -1.24
CA SER A 352 1.51 7.43 -0.44
C SER A 352 1.84 7.30 1.07
N GLY A 353 1.46 8.31 1.86
CA GLY A 353 1.57 8.36 3.31
C GLY A 353 2.87 9.04 3.80
N TYR A 354 3.28 8.71 5.02
CA TYR A 354 4.48 9.24 5.68
C TYR A 354 5.73 9.05 4.80
N ALA A 355 6.42 10.13 4.46
CA ALA A 355 7.47 10.11 3.43
C ALA A 355 8.80 9.53 3.94
N GLU A 356 9.17 9.80 5.19
CA GLU A 356 10.48 9.44 5.71
C GLU A 356 10.63 7.93 5.86
N GLY A 357 11.76 7.41 5.36
CA GLY A 357 12.03 5.98 5.35
C GLY A 357 11.12 5.16 4.44
N ARG A 358 10.44 5.78 3.46
CA ARG A 358 9.58 5.11 2.47
C ARG A 358 10.11 5.30 1.06
N VAL A 359 10.42 4.18 0.39
CA VAL A 359 10.92 4.20 -0.98
C VAL A 359 10.35 3.04 -1.79
N MET A 360 9.98 3.32 -3.03
CA MET A 360 9.81 2.30 -4.08
C MET A 360 10.89 2.52 -5.13
N TRP A 361 11.42 1.48 -5.76
CA TRP A 361 12.43 1.64 -6.81
C TRP A 361 12.41 0.51 -7.82
N LEU A 362 13.00 0.77 -8.99
CA LEU A 362 13.32 -0.27 -9.97
C LEU A 362 14.70 -0.83 -9.70
N GLU A 363 14.76 -2.16 -9.58
CA GLU A 363 15.99 -2.91 -9.66
C GLU A 363 16.10 -3.58 -11.03
N VAL A 364 17.22 -3.36 -11.70
CA VAL A 364 17.55 -3.98 -12.99
C VAL A 364 18.82 -4.80 -12.81
N ILE A 365 18.78 -6.08 -13.19
CA ILE A 365 19.93 -6.98 -13.16
C ILE A 365 20.05 -7.69 -14.50
N VAL A 366 21.23 -7.67 -15.10
CA VAL A 366 21.63 -8.51 -16.23
C VAL A 366 22.72 -9.45 -15.74
N GLN A 367 22.52 -10.76 -15.84
CA GLN A 367 23.45 -11.75 -15.31
C GLN A 367 23.60 -12.96 -16.23
N THR A 368 24.77 -13.60 -16.19
CA THR A 368 25.03 -14.92 -16.78
C THR A 368 25.37 -15.90 -15.66
N GLY A 369 24.61 -16.99 -15.55
CA GLY A 369 24.66 -17.86 -14.39
C GLY A 369 24.45 -17.07 -13.08
N GLU A 370 25.46 -17.10 -12.20
CA GLU A 370 25.50 -16.35 -10.93
C GLU A 370 26.23 -15.00 -11.04
N GLN A 371 26.87 -14.71 -12.18
CA GLN A 371 27.66 -13.50 -12.37
C GLN A 371 26.78 -12.35 -12.88
N VAL A 372 26.67 -11.29 -12.07
CA VAL A 372 26.06 -10.04 -12.49
C VAL A 372 26.99 -9.30 -13.46
N ILE A 373 26.48 -8.98 -14.65
CA ILE A 373 27.18 -8.23 -15.70
C ILE A 373 26.87 -6.73 -15.54
N TYR A 374 25.57 -6.41 -15.45
CA TYR A 374 25.07 -5.05 -15.28
C TYR A 374 24.03 -5.01 -14.17
N SER A 375 23.98 -3.89 -13.45
CA SER A 375 22.92 -3.62 -12.49
C SER A 375 22.62 -2.14 -12.34
N SER A 376 21.37 -1.83 -11.98
CA SER A 376 20.97 -0.52 -11.47
C SER A 376 20.00 -0.72 -10.32
N GLY A 377 20.18 0.04 -9.24
CA GLY A 377 19.32 -0.04 -8.05
C GLY A 377 19.29 -1.40 -7.35
N ARG A 378 20.38 -2.18 -7.42
CA ARG A 378 20.46 -3.49 -6.76
C ARG A 378 20.33 -3.34 -5.24
N TRP A 379 19.51 -4.19 -4.64
CA TRP A 379 19.48 -4.31 -3.18
C TRP A 379 20.69 -5.12 -2.69
N ASP A 380 21.57 -4.49 -1.91
CA ASP A 380 22.64 -5.19 -1.21
C ASP A 380 22.10 -5.73 0.13
N GLU A 381 21.94 -7.05 0.20
CA GLU A 381 21.43 -7.74 1.39
C GLU A 381 22.37 -7.65 2.59
N ALA A 382 23.68 -7.46 2.41
CA ALA A 382 24.65 -7.39 3.49
C ALA A 382 24.69 -5.99 4.13
N GLU A 383 24.68 -4.96 3.29
CA GLU A 383 24.71 -3.57 3.72
C GLU A 383 23.31 -2.98 3.96
N GLN A 384 22.26 -3.69 3.53
CA GLN A 384 20.85 -3.32 3.70
C GLN A 384 20.57 -1.93 3.10
N HIS A 385 21.00 -1.72 1.85
CA HIS A 385 20.83 -0.46 1.13
C HIS A 385 20.63 -0.69 -0.37
N ILE A 386 20.09 0.33 -1.03
CA ILE A 386 19.91 0.35 -2.48
C ILE A 386 21.19 0.91 -3.09
N GLU A 387 21.86 0.13 -3.94
CA GLU A 387 23.05 0.59 -4.65
C GLU A 387 22.74 1.82 -5.51
N ASP A 388 23.50 2.89 -5.29
CA ASP A 388 23.41 4.12 -6.06
C ASP A 388 24.11 4.01 -7.42
N ASP A 389 23.45 4.50 -8.45
CA ASP A 389 24.00 4.68 -9.78
C ASP A 389 23.28 5.83 -10.52
N ALA A 390 23.78 6.22 -11.69
CA ALA A 390 23.22 7.35 -12.44
C ALA A 390 21.80 7.11 -13.00
N GLN A 391 21.35 5.87 -13.05
CA GLN A 391 20.09 5.42 -13.63
C GLN A 391 19.10 4.89 -12.58
N VAL A 392 19.48 4.83 -11.30
CA VAL A 392 18.61 4.33 -10.24
C VAL A 392 17.29 5.12 -10.22
N ARG A 393 16.19 4.39 -10.34
CA ARG A 393 14.85 4.98 -10.44
C ARG A 393 14.10 4.79 -9.12
N ARG A 394 14.22 5.77 -8.23
CA ARG A 394 13.51 5.83 -6.93
C ARG A 394 12.24 6.66 -7.01
N TYR A 395 11.17 6.18 -6.39
CA TYR A 395 9.89 6.85 -6.18
C TYR A 395 9.77 7.14 -4.67
N GLU A 396 10.10 8.36 -4.32
CA GLU A 396 10.23 8.81 -2.93
C GLU A 396 9.92 10.30 -2.84
N ALA A 397 9.63 10.76 -1.62
CA ALA A 397 9.50 12.17 -1.31
C ALA A 397 10.44 12.55 -0.19
N ILE A 398 11.12 13.69 -0.34
CA ILE A 398 12.07 14.24 0.61
C ILE A 398 11.56 15.60 1.05
N ALA A 399 11.28 15.70 2.35
CA ALA A 399 10.91 16.94 3.02
C ALA A 399 12.06 17.38 3.91
N VAL A 400 12.28 18.70 3.98
CA VAL A 400 13.40 19.30 4.71
C VAL A 400 12.98 20.54 5.48
N ASP A 401 13.76 20.88 6.51
CA ASP A 401 13.91 22.26 6.99
C ASP A 401 14.71 23.06 5.94
N PHE A 402 14.05 23.98 5.23
CA PHE A 402 14.64 24.73 4.12
C PHE A 402 15.92 25.48 4.49
N ASP A 403 15.98 26.06 5.69
CA ASP A 403 17.11 26.89 6.11
C ASP A 403 18.37 26.06 6.39
N THR A 404 18.20 24.80 6.80
CA THR A 404 19.30 23.93 7.23
C THR A 404 19.54 22.73 6.33
N GLY A 405 18.60 22.41 5.43
CA GLY A 405 18.58 21.17 4.65
C GLY A 405 18.43 19.91 5.52
N THR A 406 17.81 20.04 6.69
CA THR A 406 17.70 18.92 7.63
C THR A 406 16.52 18.03 7.26
N GLU A 407 16.79 16.75 7.00
CA GLU A 407 15.81 15.69 6.77
C GLU A 407 15.49 14.91 8.06
N PHE A 408 14.49 14.03 8.01
CA PHE A 408 14.10 13.11 9.10
C PHE A 408 13.62 13.77 10.40
N HIS A 409 13.28 15.05 10.33
CA HIS A 409 12.75 15.82 11.43
C HIS A 409 11.38 16.41 11.05
N LEU A 410 10.34 15.55 11.06
CA LEU A 410 8.96 15.87 10.67
C LEU A 410 8.50 17.27 11.10
N LEU A 411 8.65 17.61 12.39
CA LEU A 411 8.17 18.89 12.93
C LEU A 411 9.03 20.10 12.55
N ARG A 412 10.16 19.91 11.86
CA ARG A 412 10.97 20.97 11.28
C ARG A 412 10.71 21.18 9.80
N ASN A 413 10.24 20.13 9.12
CA ASN A 413 9.99 20.15 7.68
C ASN A 413 9.03 21.27 7.30
N ASN A 414 9.45 22.08 6.33
CA ASN A 414 8.67 23.18 5.77
C ASN A 414 8.84 23.33 4.26
N HIS A 415 9.64 22.49 3.62
CA HIS A 415 9.87 22.48 2.19
C HIS A 415 9.90 21.05 1.66
N TRP A 416 9.28 20.83 0.49
CA TRP A 416 9.43 19.60 -0.28
C TRP A 416 10.61 19.79 -1.22
N GLU A 417 11.76 19.19 -0.91
CA GLU A 417 12.94 19.21 -1.78
C GLU A 417 12.70 18.39 -3.06
N ARG A 418 11.97 17.26 -2.90
CA ARG A 418 11.68 16.35 -4.00
C ARG A 418 10.43 15.53 -3.71
N ASP A 419 9.63 15.26 -4.73
CA ASP A 419 8.55 14.28 -4.68
C ASP A 419 8.41 13.61 -6.03
N THR A 420 8.93 12.39 -6.10
CA THR A 420 8.96 11.54 -7.27
C THR A 420 8.03 10.33 -7.15
N ARG A 421 7.12 10.35 -6.17
CA ARG A 421 6.10 9.32 -6.01
C ARG A 421 5.14 9.37 -7.20
N LEU A 422 4.74 8.21 -7.71
CA LEU A 422 3.98 8.10 -8.95
C LEU A 422 2.53 8.57 -8.74
N PRO A 423 2.04 9.61 -9.44
CA PRO A 423 0.67 10.09 -9.30
C PRO A 423 -0.41 9.03 -9.59
N PRO A 424 -1.61 9.12 -9.00
CA PRO A 424 -2.74 8.30 -9.42
C PRO A 424 -3.33 8.80 -10.73
N ARG A 425 -4.07 7.93 -11.40
CA ARG A 425 -4.79 8.28 -12.63
C ARG A 425 -5.71 9.48 -12.41
N GLY A 426 -5.56 10.48 -13.26
CA GLY A 426 -6.41 11.68 -13.25
C GLY A 426 -6.12 12.66 -12.12
N LEU A 427 -4.94 12.59 -11.47
CA LEU A 427 -4.54 13.57 -10.46
C LEU A 427 -4.48 14.98 -11.08
N ILE A 428 -5.38 15.86 -10.66
CA ILE A 428 -5.38 17.27 -11.08
C ILE A 428 -4.33 18.09 -10.32
N GLU A 429 -3.93 19.21 -10.91
CA GLU A 429 -3.03 20.18 -10.26
C GLU A 429 -3.59 20.71 -8.94
N ASP A 430 -2.79 20.58 -7.89
CA ASP A 430 -3.02 21.15 -6.56
C ASP A 430 -1.66 21.19 -5.85
N VAL A 431 -1.25 22.38 -5.43
CA VAL A 431 0.05 22.62 -4.80
C VAL A 431 0.36 21.66 -3.64
N GLU A 432 -0.65 21.14 -2.94
CA GLU A 432 -0.51 20.18 -1.85
C GLU A 432 -0.25 18.74 -2.31
N THR A 433 -0.64 18.39 -3.53
CA THR A 433 -0.53 17.03 -4.08
C THR A 433 0.33 16.95 -5.33
N ASP A 434 0.80 18.07 -5.87
CA ASP A 434 1.68 18.07 -7.03
C ASP A 434 2.98 17.33 -6.74
N PRO A 435 3.54 16.56 -7.69
CA PRO A 435 4.92 16.10 -7.62
C PRO A 435 5.89 17.29 -7.57
N VAL A 436 7.10 17.07 -7.05
CA VAL A 436 8.15 18.09 -6.96
C VAL A 436 9.37 17.59 -7.73
N GLY A 437 9.73 18.34 -8.78
CA GLY A 437 10.74 17.98 -9.77
C GLY A 437 10.17 17.96 -11.19
N ASP A 438 10.93 17.42 -12.14
CA ASP A 438 10.61 17.42 -13.57
C ASP A 438 10.22 16.03 -14.11
N ARG A 439 10.02 15.05 -13.23
CA ARG A 439 9.76 13.66 -13.62
C ARG A 439 8.45 13.47 -14.39
N TYR A 440 7.42 14.17 -13.97
CA TYR A 440 6.07 14.01 -14.52
C TYR A 440 5.69 15.27 -15.28
N ALA A 441 4.95 15.08 -16.37
CA ALA A 441 4.29 16.16 -17.10
C ALA A 441 2.78 16.05 -16.92
N ILE A 442 2.10 17.17 -17.13
CA ILE A 442 0.65 17.22 -17.20
C ILE A 442 0.23 16.92 -18.62
N GLU A 443 -0.63 15.91 -18.77
CA GLU A 443 -1.24 15.50 -20.03
C GLU A 443 -2.76 15.50 -19.84
N ASP A 444 -3.48 16.10 -20.79
CA ASP A 444 -4.95 16.23 -20.74
C ASP A 444 -5.52 16.78 -19.41
N GLY A 445 -4.74 17.65 -18.74
CA GLY A 445 -5.14 18.33 -17.50
C GLY A 445 -4.91 17.54 -16.21
N ALA A 446 -4.18 16.42 -16.26
CA ALA A 446 -3.78 15.65 -15.10
C ALA A 446 -2.30 15.27 -15.14
N TRP A 447 -1.68 15.07 -13.98
CA TRP A 447 -0.35 14.49 -13.88
C TRP A 447 -0.32 13.05 -14.41
N SER A 448 0.77 12.67 -15.10
CA SER A 448 0.95 11.30 -15.54
C SER A 448 0.95 10.31 -14.37
N HIS A 449 0.16 9.25 -14.51
CA HIS A 449 0.14 8.09 -13.60
C HIS A 449 1.03 6.95 -14.09
N VAL A 450 1.83 7.23 -15.12
CA VAL A 450 2.75 6.32 -15.78
C VAL A 450 4.15 6.93 -15.75
N ASP A 451 5.13 6.15 -15.34
CA ASP A 451 6.55 6.50 -15.43
C ASP A 451 7.25 5.63 -16.48
N GLN A 452 8.06 6.26 -17.33
CA GLN A 452 8.82 5.58 -18.39
C GLN A 452 10.31 5.89 -18.25
N VAL A 453 11.14 4.86 -18.31
CA VAL A 453 12.60 4.99 -18.23
C VAL A 453 13.26 4.00 -19.19
N GLU A 454 14.32 4.45 -19.87
CA GLU A 454 15.20 3.61 -20.67
C GLU A 454 16.51 3.39 -19.90
N TYR A 455 16.89 2.14 -19.71
CA TYR A 455 18.19 1.75 -19.17
C TYR A 455 19.19 1.50 -20.29
N ARG A 456 20.41 2.00 -20.09
CA ARG A 456 21.55 1.80 -20.97
C ARG A 456 22.75 1.35 -20.15
N PHE A 457 23.44 0.33 -20.62
CA PHE A 457 24.67 -0.15 -19.98
C PHE A 457 25.80 -0.07 -20.99
N ASP A 458 26.94 0.47 -20.56
CA ASP A 458 28.14 0.53 -21.39
C ASP A 458 28.73 -0.87 -21.62
N ALA A 459 29.60 -0.98 -22.62
CA ALA A 459 30.33 -2.21 -22.90
C ALA A 459 31.10 -2.75 -21.68
N ALA A 460 31.11 -4.08 -21.54
CA ALA A 460 31.87 -4.82 -20.54
C ALA A 460 32.84 -5.79 -21.22
N ALA A 461 34.01 -6.01 -20.61
CA ALA A 461 34.96 -7.03 -21.06
C ALA A 461 34.98 -8.18 -20.05
N LEU A 462 34.35 -9.29 -20.40
CA LEU A 462 34.33 -10.52 -19.60
C LEU A 462 34.98 -11.66 -20.41
N PRO A 463 35.83 -12.49 -19.78
CA PRO A 463 36.36 -13.67 -20.43
C PRO A 463 35.25 -14.70 -20.61
N ASP A 464 35.24 -15.37 -21.75
CA ASP A 464 34.30 -16.45 -22.06
C ASP A 464 34.59 -17.69 -21.18
N PRO A 465 33.69 -18.06 -20.23
CA PRO A 465 33.89 -19.23 -19.41
C PRO A 465 33.56 -20.54 -20.16
N THR A 466 32.82 -20.45 -21.26
CA THR A 466 32.23 -21.58 -22.00
C THR A 466 32.32 -21.36 -23.52
N PRO A 467 33.53 -21.27 -24.13
CA PRO A 467 33.71 -20.85 -25.52
C PRO A 467 33.11 -21.77 -26.59
N ASP A 468 32.67 -22.96 -26.19
CA ASP A 468 32.10 -23.97 -27.07
C ASP A 468 30.55 -24.05 -26.97
N ASP A 469 29.93 -23.28 -26.06
CA ASP A 469 28.48 -23.28 -25.82
C ASP A 469 27.84 -21.94 -26.22
N ASP A 470 26.54 -21.96 -26.54
CA ASP A 470 25.78 -20.73 -26.71
C ASP A 470 25.49 -20.14 -25.31
N ASP A 471 25.99 -18.94 -25.05
CA ASP A 471 25.77 -18.26 -23.77
C ASP A 471 24.48 -17.43 -23.75
N GLU A 472 23.86 -17.39 -22.59
CA GLU A 472 22.63 -16.64 -22.35
C GLU A 472 22.80 -15.65 -21.18
N ALA A 473 22.10 -14.53 -21.28
CA ALA A 473 21.95 -13.55 -20.21
C ALA A 473 20.50 -13.54 -19.73
N LEU A 474 20.30 -13.66 -18.42
CA LEU A 474 19.04 -13.36 -17.76
C LEU A 474 18.97 -11.86 -17.51
N ILE A 475 17.93 -11.21 -18.04
CA ILE A 475 17.58 -9.83 -17.73
C ILE A 475 16.36 -9.87 -16.80
N ARG A 476 16.49 -9.28 -15.61
CA ARG A 476 15.41 -9.16 -14.63
C ARG A 476 15.19 -7.71 -14.25
N VAL A 477 13.93 -7.30 -14.25
CA VAL A 477 13.48 -6.01 -13.73
C VAL A 477 12.48 -6.27 -12.61
N ARG A 478 12.72 -5.70 -11.43
CA ARG A 478 11.82 -5.77 -10.27
C ARG A 478 11.41 -4.37 -9.85
N LEU A 479 10.13 -4.20 -9.53
CA LEU A 479 9.62 -3.05 -8.79
C LEU A 479 9.55 -3.43 -7.31
N LEU A 480 10.41 -2.82 -6.51
CA LEU A 480 10.58 -3.12 -5.09
C LEU A 480 10.09 -1.96 -4.23
N TYR A 481 9.64 -2.26 -3.02
CA TYR A 481 9.19 -1.28 -2.04
C TYR A 481 9.78 -1.57 -0.66
N LEU A 482 10.16 -0.53 0.06
CA LEU A 482 10.65 -0.62 1.43
C LEU A 482 10.10 0.53 2.27
N LEU A 483 9.58 0.20 3.45
CA LEU A 483 9.23 1.14 4.50
C LEU A 483 10.15 0.93 5.69
N ASN A 484 10.44 1.97 6.46
CA ASN A 484 11.39 1.95 7.55
C ASN A 484 12.77 1.52 7.05
N THR A 485 13.27 2.24 6.03
CA THR A 485 14.61 2.01 5.49
C THR A 485 15.66 1.95 6.61
N PRO A 486 16.70 1.12 6.48
CA PRO A 486 17.78 1.01 7.46
C PRO A 486 18.45 2.35 7.81
N GLU A 487 18.58 3.27 6.84
CA GLU A 487 19.02 4.64 7.09
C GLU A 487 18.13 5.37 8.09
N TYR A 488 16.82 5.35 7.87
CA TYR A 488 15.85 5.98 8.77
C TYR A 488 15.86 5.35 10.18
N ILE A 489 15.95 4.02 10.27
CA ILE A 489 16.08 3.35 11.58
C ILE A 489 17.37 3.76 12.30
N ALA A 490 18.50 3.80 11.58
CA ALA A 490 19.76 4.25 12.15
C ALA A 490 19.71 5.72 12.58
N PHE A 491 19.01 6.57 11.82
CA PHE A 491 18.75 7.96 12.21
C PHE A 491 17.97 8.04 13.53
N LEU A 492 16.88 7.29 13.66
CA LEU A 492 16.04 7.26 14.87
C LEU A 492 16.83 6.79 16.11
N GLU A 493 17.73 5.82 15.94
CA GLU A 493 18.64 5.39 17.01
C GLU A 493 19.63 6.49 17.40
N ALA A 494 20.32 7.05 16.41
CA ALA A 494 21.44 7.96 16.62
C ALA A 494 21.02 9.33 17.15
N ASN A 495 19.81 9.79 16.82
CA ASN A 495 19.35 11.15 17.11
C ASN A 495 18.32 11.22 18.25
N ASN A 496 17.88 10.09 18.81
CA ASN A 496 17.04 10.11 20.01
C ASN A 496 17.90 10.28 21.27
N GLU A 497 17.86 11.48 21.83
CA GLU A 497 18.50 11.86 23.10
C GLU A 497 17.48 11.99 24.26
N THR A 498 16.18 11.78 23.99
CA THR A 498 15.09 12.00 24.93
C THR A 498 14.80 10.77 25.78
N ASN A 499 14.73 9.60 25.17
CA ASN A 499 14.35 8.35 25.84
C ASN A 499 14.98 7.13 25.12
N ALA A 500 14.55 5.93 25.47
CA ALA A 500 15.10 4.69 24.90
C ALA A 500 14.42 4.23 23.60
N ALA A 501 13.44 4.97 23.06
CA ALA A 501 12.65 4.52 21.92
C ALA A 501 13.50 4.32 20.64
N GLY A 502 14.51 5.16 20.42
CA GLY A 502 15.45 5.02 19.29
C GLY A 502 16.26 3.72 19.37
N ALA A 503 16.79 3.40 20.55
CA ALA A 503 17.50 2.14 20.77
C ALA A 503 16.58 0.92 20.66
N HIS A 504 15.33 1.03 21.13
CA HIS A 504 14.34 -0.04 21.01
C HIS A 504 14.02 -0.34 19.55
N VAL A 505 13.72 0.68 18.74
CA VAL A 505 13.38 0.46 17.32
C VAL A 505 14.56 -0.12 16.55
N ALA A 506 15.80 0.30 16.84
CA ALA A 506 16.99 -0.30 16.24
C ALA A 506 17.15 -1.78 16.61
N GLU A 507 16.92 -2.13 17.89
CA GLU A 507 16.95 -3.54 18.32
C GLU A 507 15.87 -4.38 17.60
N ALA A 508 14.66 -3.82 17.44
CA ALA A 508 13.56 -4.50 16.78
C ALA A 508 13.83 -4.79 15.28
N TYR A 509 14.59 -3.92 14.62
CA TYR A 509 14.97 -4.03 13.21
C TYR A 509 16.40 -4.58 12.98
N ALA A 510 17.08 -5.04 14.04
CA ALA A 510 18.48 -5.49 13.95
C ALA A 510 18.66 -6.78 13.12
N ASP A 511 17.62 -7.60 12.99
CA ASP A 511 17.61 -8.78 12.14
C ASP A 511 17.17 -8.38 10.72
N PRO A 512 18.04 -8.50 9.70
CA PRO A 512 17.73 -8.07 8.33
C PRO A 512 16.57 -8.86 7.69
N THR A 513 16.18 -10.00 8.27
CA THR A 513 15.02 -10.77 7.79
C THR A 513 13.67 -10.18 8.23
N VAL A 514 13.67 -9.19 9.13
CA VAL A 514 12.45 -8.53 9.63
C VAL A 514 11.84 -7.61 8.57
N ASN A 515 12.67 -6.90 7.81
CA ASN A 515 12.20 -5.86 6.90
C ASN A 515 12.83 -5.96 5.50
N PRO A 516 12.68 -7.11 4.81
CA PRO A 516 13.17 -7.24 3.45
C PRO A 516 12.37 -6.33 2.50
N PRO A 517 12.97 -5.89 1.38
CA PRO A 517 12.22 -5.27 0.30
C PRO A 517 11.06 -6.13 -0.18
N VAL A 518 9.91 -5.49 -0.38
CA VAL A 518 8.68 -6.12 -0.86
C VAL A 518 8.66 -6.05 -2.38
N LEU A 519 8.44 -7.20 -3.03
CA LEU A 519 8.24 -7.26 -4.47
C LEU A 519 6.80 -6.84 -4.82
N LEU A 520 6.66 -5.78 -5.61
CA LEU A 520 5.37 -5.33 -6.14
C LEU A 520 5.08 -5.95 -7.52
N ALA A 521 6.07 -5.94 -8.42
CA ALA A 521 5.96 -6.51 -9.76
C ALA A 521 7.34 -6.94 -10.28
N GLN A 522 7.37 -7.87 -11.22
CA GLN A 522 8.60 -8.27 -11.91
C GLN A 522 8.35 -8.68 -13.35
N ALA A 523 9.37 -8.48 -14.19
CA ALA A 523 9.46 -9.06 -15.52
C ALA A 523 10.89 -9.58 -15.72
N GLU A 524 11.02 -10.74 -16.36
CA GLU A 524 12.33 -11.30 -16.70
C GLU A 524 12.29 -12.04 -18.05
N THR A 525 13.43 -12.08 -18.72
CA THR A 525 13.62 -12.86 -19.95
C THR A 525 15.07 -13.34 -20.04
N THR A 526 15.27 -14.38 -20.83
CA THR A 526 16.60 -14.86 -21.21
C THR A 526 16.85 -14.53 -22.67
N VAL A 527 18.03 -13.96 -22.97
CA VAL A 527 18.43 -13.57 -24.32
C VAL A 527 19.86 -14.03 -24.61
N PRO A 528 20.26 -14.15 -25.89
CA PRO A 528 21.64 -14.48 -26.24
C PRO A 528 22.63 -13.47 -25.65
N LEU A 529 23.74 -13.98 -25.11
CA LEU A 529 24.88 -13.20 -24.64
C LEU A 529 26.02 -13.33 -25.66
N LEU A 530 26.48 -12.20 -26.18
CA LEU A 530 27.44 -12.12 -27.28
C LEU A 530 28.64 -11.25 -26.89
N GLY A 531 29.69 -11.30 -27.73
CA GLY A 531 30.77 -10.32 -27.65
C GLY A 531 31.75 -10.52 -26.51
N TRP A 532 31.94 -11.75 -26.03
CA TRP A 532 32.98 -12.07 -25.05
C TRP A 532 34.36 -11.56 -25.45
N ASP A 533 35.17 -11.25 -24.44
CA ASP A 533 36.57 -10.91 -24.65
C ASP A 533 37.29 -12.17 -25.12
N ALA A 534 37.71 -12.19 -26.38
CA ALA A 534 38.56 -13.23 -26.93
C ALA A 534 39.93 -13.05 -26.29
N GLY A 535 40.12 -13.60 -25.08
CA GLY A 535 41.40 -13.56 -24.39
C GLY A 535 42.51 -13.96 -25.36
N ASP A 536 43.53 -13.11 -25.51
CA ASP A 536 44.62 -13.23 -26.48
C ASP A 536 45.06 -14.68 -26.73
N ASP A 537 44.51 -15.30 -27.78
CA ASP A 537 45.07 -16.47 -28.46
C ASP A 537 45.93 -16.02 -29.67
N ASP A 538 46.48 -14.81 -29.60
CA ASP A 538 47.53 -14.33 -30.50
C ASP A 538 48.91 -14.71 -29.94
N ASP A 539 49.36 -15.94 -30.22
CA ASP A 539 50.79 -16.21 -30.43
C ASP A 539 51.13 -16.19 -31.93
N PRO A 540 51.49 -15.02 -32.51
CA PRO A 540 52.18 -14.98 -33.78
C PRO A 540 53.70 -14.91 -33.54
N SER A 541 54.31 -15.95 -32.96
CA SER A 541 55.78 -15.99 -32.87
C SER A 541 56.42 -17.38 -32.93
N SER A 542 56.31 -18.04 -34.08
CA SER A 542 57.45 -18.85 -34.56
C SER A 542 57.78 -18.58 -36.02
N THR A 543 58.48 -17.46 -36.26
CA THR A 543 59.35 -17.33 -37.43
C THR A 543 60.55 -18.27 -37.24
N GLY A 544 60.39 -19.52 -37.67
CA GLY A 544 61.50 -20.44 -37.93
C GLY A 544 61.95 -20.28 -39.37
N ALA A 545 62.98 -19.46 -39.58
CA ALA A 545 63.76 -19.47 -40.81
C ALA A 545 64.80 -20.59 -40.72
N ASP A 546 64.74 -21.53 -41.67
CA ASP A 546 65.80 -22.40 -42.20
C ASP A 546 65.11 -23.07 -43.42
N GLY A 547 65.50 -22.91 -44.68
CA GLY A 547 66.84 -22.99 -45.26
C GLY A 547 66.87 -24.25 -46.14
N ASP A 548 66.78 -24.04 -47.46
CA ASP A 548 67.16 -24.89 -48.60
C ASP A 548 66.84 -26.41 -48.59
N ASP A 549 66.13 -26.88 -49.61
CA ASP A 549 66.66 -27.89 -50.54
C ASP A 549 65.74 -28.07 -51.76
N ASP A 550 66.41 -28.15 -52.91
CA ASP A 550 65.92 -28.39 -54.26
C ASP A 550 65.20 -29.76 -54.39
N ASP A 551 64.22 -29.88 -55.29
CA ASP A 551 64.34 -30.76 -56.48
C ASP A 551 63.04 -30.81 -57.29
N ASP A 552 63.26 -31.01 -58.59
CA ASP A 552 62.37 -31.05 -59.74
C ASP A 552 61.23 -32.10 -59.66
N ASP A 553 60.11 -31.84 -60.34
CA ASP A 553 59.67 -32.63 -61.51
C ASP A 553 58.23 -32.26 -61.94
N ASP A 554 58.15 -31.71 -63.15
CA ASP A 554 57.31 -32.07 -64.30
C ASP A 554 55.81 -32.45 -64.20
N ASP A 555 55.13 -32.04 -65.29
CA ASP A 555 53.94 -32.61 -65.92
C ASP A 555 52.56 -32.29 -65.29
N ASP A 556 51.47 -32.04 -66.02
CA ASP A 556 51.21 -31.89 -67.45
C ASP A 556 49.73 -31.44 -67.60
N THR A 557 49.43 -30.77 -68.71
CA THR A 557 48.17 -30.63 -69.47
C THR A 557 46.79 -30.44 -68.82
N GLY A 558 46.00 -29.55 -69.47
CA GLY A 558 44.61 -29.89 -69.82
C GLY A 558 43.61 -28.75 -69.87
N ASP A 559 43.44 -28.16 -71.06
CA ASP A 559 42.28 -27.37 -71.50
C ASP A 559 40.95 -28.14 -71.37
N ASP A 560 39.81 -27.45 -71.16
CA ASP A 560 38.67 -27.35 -72.11
C ASP A 560 37.38 -26.77 -71.47
N ASP A 561 36.95 -25.63 -72.01
CA ASP A 561 35.64 -25.25 -72.60
C ASP A 561 34.28 -25.85 -72.16
N GLY A 562 33.27 -24.94 -72.17
CA GLY A 562 31.88 -25.16 -72.63
C GLY A 562 30.81 -25.16 -71.52
N ASP A 563 29.94 -24.15 -71.38
CA ASP A 563 28.81 -23.67 -72.22
C ASP A 563 27.43 -24.27 -71.81
N ASP A 564 26.41 -23.39 -71.85
CA ASP A 564 24.95 -23.61 -72.02
C ASP A 564 24.15 -24.24 -70.84
N ASP A 565 22.87 -23.94 -70.56
CA ASP A 565 21.85 -23.01 -71.04
C ASP A 565 20.58 -23.13 -70.15
N ASP A 566 19.76 -22.08 -70.18
CA ASP A 566 18.27 -22.02 -70.20
C ASP A 566 17.28 -22.38 -69.05
N ASN A 567 16.36 -21.40 -68.87
CA ASN A 567 14.89 -21.43 -68.64
C ASN A 567 14.30 -22.12 -67.38
N GLY A 568 13.23 -21.65 -66.74
CA GLY A 568 12.16 -20.71 -67.06
C GLY A 568 10.84 -21.20 -66.40
N ASP A 569 9.85 -20.29 -66.25
CA ASP A 569 8.40 -20.50 -66.01
C ASP A 569 7.81 -20.36 -64.58
N ASP A 570 7.23 -19.17 -64.33
CA ASP A 570 5.82 -18.81 -64.05
C ASP A 570 4.80 -19.84 -63.50
N ASP A 571 3.97 -19.42 -62.53
CA ASP A 571 2.50 -19.29 -62.69
C ASP A 571 1.78 -18.76 -61.42
N ASP A 572 0.75 -17.93 -61.67
CA ASP A 572 -0.23 -17.28 -60.80
C ASP A 572 -1.31 -18.23 -60.20
N ASP A 573 -2.10 -17.77 -59.22
CA ASP A 573 -3.58 -17.50 -59.35
C ASP A 573 -4.38 -17.47 -58.00
N SER A 574 -5.35 -16.53 -57.97
CA SER A 574 -6.57 -16.21 -57.17
C SER A 574 -7.15 -17.17 -56.09
N GLY A 575 -8.06 -16.78 -55.17
CA GLY A 575 -8.91 -15.59 -54.92
C GLY A 575 -10.07 -15.91 -53.91
N ASP A 576 -10.81 -14.86 -53.49
CA ASP A 576 -12.27 -14.73 -53.11
C ASP A 576 -12.88 -15.64 -51.99
N ASP A 577 -13.91 -15.33 -51.16
CA ASP A 577 -14.87 -14.22 -50.93
C ASP A 577 -15.79 -14.56 -49.69
N ASP A 578 -16.60 -13.56 -49.23
CA ASP A 578 -17.97 -13.59 -48.61
C ASP A 578 -18.24 -14.00 -47.13
N ASP A 579 -19.28 -13.56 -46.37
CA ASP A 579 -20.18 -12.37 -46.29
C ASP A 579 -21.24 -12.57 -45.13
N GLY A 580 -21.80 -11.48 -44.54
CA GLY A 580 -23.13 -11.35 -43.82
C GLY A 580 -23.33 -11.90 -42.38
N GLY A 581 -24.13 -11.36 -41.42
CA GLY A 581 -25.11 -10.26 -41.31
C GLY A 581 -26.35 -10.69 -40.45
N GLY A 582 -26.93 -9.84 -39.57
CA GLY A 582 -28.33 -9.97 -39.08
C GLY A 582 -28.71 -9.48 -37.65
N ASP A 583 -29.73 -8.60 -37.58
CA ASP A 583 -30.32 -7.83 -36.45
C ASP A 583 -31.51 -8.51 -35.70
N ASP A 584 -31.93 -7.94 -34.54
CA ASP A 584 -33.29 -7.42 -34.18
C ASP A 584 -33.76 -7.55 -32.68
N ASP A 585 -34.56 -6.54 -32.28
CA ASP A 585 -35.07 -6.06 -30.96
C ASP A 585 -36.14 -6.90 -30.19
N ASP A 586 -36.37 -6.61 -28.88
CA ASP A 586 -37.66 -6.07 -28.34
C ASP A 586 -37.65 -5.68 -26.81
N ASP A 587 -38.58 -4.78 -26.44
CA ASP A 587 -38.72 -3.92 -25.23
C ASP A 587 -39.72 -4.46 -24.14
N THR A 588 -39.55 -4.11 -22.84
CA THR A 588 -40.64 -3.87 -21.83
C THR A 588 -40.17 -3.16 -20.52
N THR A 589 -41.02 -2.24 -20.01
CA THR A 589 -40.88 -1.23 -18.91
C THR A 589 -41.23 -1.69 -17.46
N ALA A 590 -40.47 -1.40 -16.37
CA ALA A 590 -40.57 -0.34 -15.30
C ALA A 590 -40.59 -0.92 -13.83
N PRO A 591 -40.37 -0.19 -12.69
CA PRO A 591 -39.44 0.90 -12.32
C PRO A 591 -38.65 0.72 -10.95
N GLY A 592 -37.49 1.39 -10.79
CA GLY A 592 -37.05 2.05 -9.53
C GLY A 592 -36.15 1.33 -8.51
N ALA A 593 -34.83 1.53 -8.60
CA ALA A 593 -33.89 1.72 -7.47
C ALA A 593 -32.52 2.14 -8.06
N THR A 594 -32.03 3.32 -7.67
CA THR A 594 -30.72 3.84 -8.09
C THR A 594 -29.63 3.24 -7.21
N GLY A 595 -28.92 2.24 -7.74
CA GLY A 595 -27.62 1.79 -7.26
C GLY A 595 -26.73 1.64 -8.48
N ASN A 596 -25.85 2.61 -8.72
CA ASN A 596 -24.94 2.60 -9.86
C ASN A 596 -23.64 1.92 -9.42
N HIS A 597 -23.50 0.63 -9.70
CA HIS A 597 -22.24 -0.11 -9.55
C HIS A 597 -21.69 -0.42 -10.95
N GLY A 598 -20.71 0.38 -11.38
CA GLY A 598 -19.88 0.10 -12.53
C GLY A 598 -18.81 -0.92 -12.18
N THR A 599 -18.97 -2.14 -12.69
CA THR A 599 -17.92 -3.17 -12.74
C THR A 599 -16.85 -2.73 -13.74
N ALA A 600 -15.78 -2.13 -13.23
CA ALA A 600 -14.55 -1.84 -13.96
C ALA A 600 -13.38 -2.34 -13.10
N ASN A 601 -12.57 -3.20 -13.70
CA ASN A 601 -11.48 -3.92 -13.06
C ASN A 601 -10.38 -2.96 -12.58
N GLY A 602 -10.33 -2.75 -11.27
CA GLY A 602 -9.25 -2.04 -10.58
C GLY A 602 -8.97 -2.56 -9.16
N CYS A 603 -9.87 -3.40 -8.61
CA CYS A 603 -9.70 -4.14 -7.36
C CYS A 603 -10.29 -5.55 -7.56
N SER A 604 -9.75 -6.33 -8.50
CA SER A 604 -10.27 -7.68 -8.80
C SER A 604 -9.81 -8.69 -7.75
N CYS A 605 -10.63 -8.90 -6.72
CA CYS A 605 -10.66 -10.16 -5.98
C CYS A 605 -11.52 -11.21 -6.72
N GLU A 606 -11.41 -11.31 -8.05
CA GLU A 606 -11.94 -12.48 -8.77
C GLU A 606 -10.89 -13.59 -8.69
N ALA A 607 -11.30 -14.74 -8.14
CA ALA A 607 -10.47 -15.94 -8.04
C ALA A 607 -9.91 -16.32 -9.42
N GLY A 608 -8.66 -15.94 -9.67
CA GLY A 608 -7.90 -16.28 -10.87
C GLY A 608 -7.57 -17.77 -10.91
N GLY A 609 -8.54 -18.59 -11.32
CA GLY A 609 -8.28 -19.95 -11.75
C GLY A 609 -7.55 -19.94 -13.10
N ARG A 610 -6.22 -20.09 -13.08
CA ARG A 610 -5.46 -20.62 -14.23
C ARG A 610 -4.80 -21.94 -13.85
N PRO A 611 -4.86 -22.97 -14.71
CA PRO A 611 -4.46 -24.32 -14.35
C PRO A 611 -2.94 -24.47 -14.42
N HIS A 612 -2.28 -24.58 -13.27
CA HIS A 612 -0.94 -25.14 -13.20
C HIS A 612 -1.05 -26.67 -13.13
N GLU A 613 -0.85 -27.34 -14.26
CA GLU A 613 -0.52 -28.76 -14.30
C GLU A 613 0.90 -28.93 -13.70
N LEU A 614 0.96 -29.14 -12.39
CA LEU A 614 2.14 -29.64 -11.69
C LEU A 614 1.80 -31.02 -11.14
N THR A 615 2.19 -32.05 -11.91
CA THR A 615 2.16 -33.45 -11.52
C THR A 615 3.03 -33.69 -10.28
N TRP A 616 2.40 -33.82 -9.11
CA TRP A 616 3.03 -34.39 -7.92
C TRP A 616 2.66 -35.87 -7.78
N LEU A 617 3.66 -36.73 -7.98
CA LEU A 617 3.60 -38.17 -7.67
C LEU A 617 3.59 -38.39 -6.15
N VAL A 618 2.42 -38.63 -5.57
CA VAL A 618 2.27 -39.10 -4.18
C VAL A 618 2.41 -40.62 -4.14
N LEU A 619 3.52 -41.13 -3.59
CA LEU A 619 3.67 -42.53 -3.20
C LEU A 619 3.17 -42.72 -1.76
N MET A 620 1.96 -43.28 -1.60
CA MET A 620 1.46 -43.78 -0.33
C MET A 620 2.13 -45.11 0.04
N GLY A 621 2.85 -45.14 1.16
CA GLY A 621 3.33 -46.35 1.82
C GLY A 621 2.62 -46.59 3.15
N VAL A 622 1.57 -47.41 3.15
CA VAL A 622 0.90 -47.92 4.36
C VAL A 622 1.75 -49.03 4.99
N ALA A 623 2.10 -48.89 6.28
CA ALA A 623 2.42 -50.06 7.11
C ALA A 623 2.07 -49.83 8.58
N ALA A 624 1.02 -50.51 9.03
CA ALA A 624 0.62 -50.62 10.41
C ALA A 624 1.52 -51.60 11.19
N TRP A 625 1.90 -51.27 12.43
CA TRP A 625 2.08 -52.30 13.44
C TRP A 625 1.77 -51.82 14.87
N ARG A 626 0.84 -52.55 15.48
CA ARG A 626 0.46 -52.48 16.90
C ARG A 626 1.58 -53.03 17.80
N ARG A 627 1.74 -52.45 19.00
CA ARG A 627 1.77 -53.21 20.27
C ARG A 627 1.51 -52.34 21.50
N ARG A 628 0.69 -52.89 22.40
CA ARG A 628 0.20 -52.36 23.69
C ARG A 628 1.23 -52.55 24.82
N ALA A 629 1.25 -51.64 25.79
CA ALA A 629 1.24 -51.88 27.26
C ALA A 629 1.19 -50.51 27.98
N LYS A 630 0.06 -50.03 28.53
CA LYS A 630 -0.50 -50.22 29.89
C LYS A 630 0.42 -49.89 31.09
N PHE A 631 0.01 -48.81 31.79
CA PHE A 631 0.08 -48.50 33.22
C PHE A 631 1.44 -48.29 33.92
N SER A 632 1.66 -47.10 34.51
CA SER A 632 1.46 -46.87 35.95
C SER A 632 1.81 -45.44 36.36
N THR A 633 0.92 -44.87 37.16
CA THR A 633 1.04 -43.63 37.94
C THR A 633 2.14 -43.70 39.02
N SER A 634 2.84 -42.59 39.29
CA SER A 634 3.23 -42.18 40.65
C SER A 634 3.85 -40.77 40.70
N ARG A 635 3.15 -39.86 41.38
CA ARG A 635 3.69 -38.66 42.05
C ARG A 635 4.76 -39.04 43.10
N PRO A 636 5.66 -38.11 43.44
CA PRO A 636 5.98 -37.84 44.85
C PRO A 636 6.10 -36.31 45.13
N PRO A 637 6.24 -35.85 46.39
CA PRO A 637 5.42 -34.78 46.93
C PRO A 637 6.15 -33.45 47.21
N ALA A 638 5.36 -32.48 47.63
CA ALA A 638 5.73 -31.16 48.12
C ALA A 638 6.80 -31.17 49.24
N ALA A 639 7.71 -30.20 49.13
CA ALA A 639 8.17 -29.31 50.19
C ALA A 639 8.30 -27.92 49.58
#